data_AF-A0A7X8JBD9-F1
#
_entry.id   AF-A0A7X8JBD9-F1
#
_cell.length_a   1.000
_cell.length_b   1.000
_cell.length_c   1.000
_cell.angle_alpha   90.00
_cell.angle_beta   90.00
_cell.angle_gamma   90.00
#
_symmetry.space_group_name_H-M   'P 1'
#
loop_
_entity.id
_entity.type
_entity.pdbx_description
1 polymer ?
#
loop_
_entity_poly.entity_id
_entity_poly.type
_entity_poly.pdbx_seq_one_letter_code
_entity_poly.pdbx_strand_id
1 'polypeptide(L)'
;MKIFKPLTVFVSLNISLSAIASDLPTGGQVLHGQAQIHTNDISTYVSSKTPKNIISWESFSVGKDKMVVFDDKSYLNLVRGSSASVIEGTVSAVNKGEFYLVNPNGITLSSTGSITAHKVGLSTSKINEKQILNYMDSGDFSTSYQGMGKVKLIGSVKTDNLLIDGSQVIIRDIENIKTLTNDNKVFLTNEDSDNLKIISSTKRIDIGGRDGIDFSKTYKLSGTDGLVDHTGQTAISTKEELLNISNDLNGSYFITNDIDLGNITNTLTGGSAFTGKIDGAFNNVTFDLTFDGSKDTNIGLFSKLENASVSDLKIKNSKITLENGKNNTSLGALAGFITNSTISNSDVTDFDVIFSNLGSNKVNTGGIAGVSGTGNTFFNVSASFSQKALQRLNDKENISKGYITGAALSSLTLKGDVFTNNDVSDDSSFKLFGNPSVSYNSLNCTPDSYNYVLTDSGYQLKDFYAPFFVGENETYLYDENKSYNYMQMVNNPYFNVENYVDIKADYTSDINKPGIYNHTYSNKDNGTQFYFVQNKNLKGTLIHSISVVTKPVQAPVPPFSGIYGQDFLNNYADNSDNTLFSDSSKHKFNYDKKKTKSKLSYSKEQESFSKLYSDTLLASLDLSSDDFDYYYAKNTDDNNSQNS
;
A
#
# COMPACT_ATOMS: atom_id res chain seq x y z
N MET A 1 38.33 -43.49 -0.50
CA MET A 1 36.96 -43.29 -1.00
C MET A 1 36.26 -42.28 -0.09
N LYS A 2 36.02 -41.04 -0.55
CA LYS A 2 35.27 -40.03 0.23
C LYS A 2 33.84 -39.99 -0.30
N ILE A 3 32.85 -40.11 0.58
CA ILE A 3 31.43 -40.11 0.21
C ILE A 3 30.94 -38.66 0.18
N PHE A 4 30.60 -38.14 -0.99
CA PHE A 4 29.84 -36.90 -1.11
C PHE A 4 28.39 -37.17 -0.74
N LYS A 5 27.83 -36.37 0.18
CA LYS A 5 26.38 -36.25 0.34
C LYS A 5 25.87 -35.25 -0.70
N PRO A 6 24.77 -35.51 -1.42
CA PRO A 6 24.15 -34.50 -2.26
C PRO A 6 23.54 -33.40 -1.39
N LEU A 7 23.75 -32.15 -1.77
CA LEU A 7 23.07 -30.99 -1.19
C LEU A 7 21.78 -30.76 -1.98
N THR A 8 20.63 -31.10 -1.40
CA THR A 8 19.33 -30.89 -2.04
C THR A 8 18.99 -29.40 -2.06
N VAL A 9 19.28 -28.73 -3.16
CA VAL A 9 18.83 -27.35 -3.41
C VAL A 9 17.35 -27.38 -3.75
N PHE A 10 16.51 -26.91 -2.84
CA PHE A 10 15.11 -26.63 -3.14
C PHE A 10 15.03 -25.37 -4.01
N VAL A 11 14.72 -25.55 -5.29
CA VAL A 11 14.34 -24.44 -6.17
C VAL A 11 12.86 -24.16 -5.93
N SER A 12 12.56 -23.17 -5.09
CA SER A 12 11.22 -22.62 -4.88
C SER A 12 10.77 -21.88 -6.14
N LEU A 13 10.22 -22.64 -7.10
CA LEU A 13 9.60 -22.07 -8.29
C LEU A 13 8.27 -21.43 -7.89
N ASN A 14 8.31 -20.16 -7.50
CA ASN A 14 7.15 -19.33 -7.23
C ASN A 14 6.38 -19.04 -8.54
N ILE A 15 5.69 -20.06 -9.04
CA ILE A 15 4.55 -19.89 -9.92
C ILE A 15 3.51 -19.16 -9.09
N SER A 16 3.32 -17.86 -9.34
CA SER A 16 2.04 -17.22 -9.02
C SER A 16 0.99 -17.95 -9.85
N LEU A 17 0.27 -18.89 -9.23
CA LEU A 17 -0.86 -19.53 -9.89
C LEU A 17 -1.86 -18.42 -10.21
N SER A 18 -2.00 -18.12 -11.49
CA SER A 18 -3.27 -17.62 -12.00
C SER A 18 -4.30 -18.66 -11.58
N ALA A 19 -5.12 -18.33 -10.58
CA ALA A 19 -6.18 -19.22 -10.11
C ALA A 19 -7.19 -19.36 -11.25
N ILE A 20 -7.06 -20.44 -12.03
CA ILE A 20 -7.98 -20.77 -13.12
C ILE A 20 -9.35 -20.97 -12.48
N ALA A 21 -10.23 -19.99 -12.62
CA ALA A 21 -11.40 -19.85 -11.78
C ALA A 21 -12.43 -20.96 -12.03
N SER A 22 -12.39 -22.01 -11.20
CA SER A 22 -13.54 -22.89 -10.95
C SER A 22 -14.62 -22.23 -10.08
N ASP A 23 -14.29 -21.11 -9.43
CA ASP A 23 -14.80 -20.86 -8.09
C ASP A 23 -16.01 -19.91 -8.02
N LEU A 24 -16.99 -20.41 -7.28
CA LEU A 24 -17.95 -19.64 -6.48
C LEU A 24 -17.39 -19.49 -5.05
N PRO A 25 -17.99 -18.65 -4.18
CA PRO A 25 -17.53 -18.50 -2.80
C PRO A 25 -17.52 -19.83 -2.01
N THR A 26 -16.47 -20.05 -1.22
CA THR A 26 -16.21 -21.31 -0.50
C THR A 26 -16.08 -21.13 1.01
N GLY A 27 -16.29 -22.20 1.78
CA GLY A 27 -16.13 -22.17 3.24
C GLY A 27 -17.18 -21.33 3.99
N GLY A 28 -18.33 -21.05 3.36
CA GLY A 28 -19.39 -20.19 3.93
C GLY A 28 -19.94 -20.69 5.26
N GLN A 29 -19.78 -19.88 6.32
CA GLN A 29 -20.29 -20.13 7.67
C GLN A 29 -21.11 -18.92 8.15
N VAL A 30 -22.33 -19.16 8.62
CA VAL A 30 -23.22 -18.10 9.12
C VAL A 30 -22.83 -17.76 10.56
N LEU A 31 -22.33 -16.54 10.76
CA LEU A 31 -21.97 -16.01 12.09
C LEU A 31 -23.14 -15.28 12.75
N HIS A 32 -24.07 -14.74 11.96
CA HIS A 32 -25.29 -14.11 12.46
C HIS A 32 -26.43 -14.24 11.45
N GLY A 33 -27.65 -14.40 11.96
CA GLY A 33 -28.87 -14.54 11.17
C GLY A 33 -29.26 -16.00 10.91
N GLN A 34 -30.21 -16.20 10.00
CA GLN A 34 -30.72 -17.51 9.57
C GLN A 34 -30.50 -17.73 8.07
N ALA A 35 -29.35 -17.32 7.57
CA ALA A 35 -28.98 -17.49 6.17
C ALA A 35 -28.84 -18.97 5.80
N GLN A 36 -29.27 -19.32 4.59
CA GLN A 36 -29.12 -20.63 3.97
C GLN A 36 -28.35 -20.46 2.67
N ILE A 37 -27.26 -21.22 2.50
CA ILE A 37 -26.34 -21.14 1.37
C ILE A 37 -26.54 -22.39 0.51
N HIS A 38 -26.86 -22.19 -0.77
CA HIS A 38 -27.17 -23.25 -1.73
C HIS A 38 -26.30 -23.09 -2.98
N THR A 39 -25.20 -23.84 -3.04
CA THR A 39 -24.23 -23.81 -4.15
C THR A 39 -24.47 -24.98 -5.10
N ASN A 40 -24.37 -24.70 -6.40
CA ASN A 40 -24.21 -25.69 -7.48
C ASN A 40 -23.07 -25.23 -8.40
N ASP A 41 -22.78 -25.97 -9.47
CA ASP A 41 -21.64 -25.75 -10.37
C ASP A 41 -21.59 -24.36 -11.05
N ILE A 42 -22.70 -23.60 -11.09
CA ILE A 42 -22.82 -22.31 -11.79
C ILE A 42 -23.25 -21.17 -10.86
N SER A 43 -24.04 -21.45 -9.82
CA SER A 43 -24.58 -20.44 -8.92
C SER A 43 -24.48 -20.78 -7.43
N THR A 44 -24.15 -19.80 -6.60
CA THR A 44 -24.44 -19.80 -5.15
C THR A 44 -25.66 -18.92 -4.88
N TYR A 45 -26.75 -19.51 -4.42
CA TYR A 45 -27.92 -18.78 -3.92
C TYR A 45 -27.86 -18.65 -2.40
N VAL A 46 -28.18 -17.46 -1.87
CA VAL A 46 -28.19 -17.16 -0.43
C VAL A 46 -29.51 -16.49 -0.07
N SER A 47 -30.25 -17.06 0.87
CA SER A 47 -31.51 -16.48 1.38
C SER A 47 -31.62 -16.56 2.89
N SER A 48 -32.44 -15.71 3.52
CA SER A 48 -32.58 -15.67 4.97
C SER A 48 -33.96 -15.23 5.46
N LYS A 49 -34.33 -15.77 6.63
CA LYS A 49 -35.52 -15.31 7.38
C LYS A 49 -35.23 -14.11 8.28
N THR A 50 -33.95 -13.79 8.54
CA THR A 50 -33.55 -12.62 9.33
C THR A 50 -33.16 -11.45 8.43
N PRO A 51 -33.60 -10.20 8.71
CA PRO A 51 -33.34 -9.04 7.86
C PRO A 51 -31.86 -8.72 7.60
N LYS A 52 -30.98 -9.15 8.52
CA LYS A 52 -29.55 -8.88 8.51
C LYS A 52 -28.81 -10.19 8.76
N ASN A 53 -27.70 -10.36 8.06
CA ASN A 53 -26.94 -11.61 8.05
C ASN A 53 -25.44 -11.30 8.01
N ILE A 54 -24.64 -12.11 8.69
CA ILE A 54 -23.18 -12.07 8.64
C ILE A 54 -22.70 -13.48 8.27
N ILE A 55 -21.94 -13.59 7.20
CA ILE A 55 -21.40 -14.85 6.69
C ILE A 55 -19.89 -14.69 6.54
N SER A 56 -19.11 -15.52 7.23
CA SER A 56 -17.69 -15.64 6.93
C SER A 56 -17.43 -16.66 5.84
N TRP A 57 -16.48 -16.38 4.97
CA TRP A 57 -16.07 -17.23 3.85
C TRP A 57 -14.56 -17.50 3.93
N GLU A 58 -14.13 -18.66 3.44
CA GLU A 58 -12.69 -18.90 3.24
C GLU A 58 -12.22 -18.11 2.00
N SER A 59 -12.92 -18.29 0.87
CA SER A 59 -12.78 -17.44 -0.30
C SER A 59 -14.14 -16.87 -0.74
N PHE A 60 -14.16 -15.61 -1.17
CA PHE A 60 -15.29 -15.03 -1.91
C PHE A 60 -14.78 -14.50 -3.24
N SER A 61 -14.85 -15.34 -4.26
CA SER A 61 -14.60 -15.01 -5.66
C SER A 61 -15.75 -15.55 -6.50
N VAL A 62 -15.95 -14.96 -7.68
CA VAL A 62 -17.00 -15.36 -8.62
C VAL A 62 -16.38 -15.40 -10.01
N GLY A 63 -15.97 -16.60 -10.43
CA GLY A 63 -15.36 -16.81 -11.74
C GLY A 63 -16.28 -16.41 -12.90
N LYS A 64 -15.70 -16.28 -14.09
CA LYS A 64 -16.45 -15.91 -15.29
C LYS A 64 -17.62 -16.86 -15.54
N ASP A 65 -18.74 -16.30 -16.01
CA ASP A 65 -20.01 -16.99 -16.27
C ASP A 65 -20.66 -17.67 -15.04
N LYS A 66 -20.16 -17.41 -13.82
CA LYS A 66 -20.78 -17.80 -12.54
C LYS A 66 -21.63 -16.67 -11.95
N MET A 67 -22.48 -16.99 -10.98
CA MET A 67 -23.27 -16.00 -10.24
C MET A 67 -23.43 -16.28 -8.74
N VAL A 68 -23.48 -15.21 -7.95
CA VAL A 68 -23.91 -15.24 -6.54
C VAL A 68 -25.17 -14.40 -6.39
N VAL A 69 -26.24 -15.01 -5.91
CA VAL A 69 -27.57 -14.38 -5.83
C VAL A 69 -28.03 -14.37 -4.37
N PHE A 70 -28.20 -13.17 -3.82
CA PHE A 70 -28.78 -12.92 -2.50
C PHE A 70 -30.28 -12.58 -2.63
N ASP A 71 -31.06 -12.85 -1.59
CA ASP A 71 -32.47 -12.46 -1.52
C ASP A 71 -32.65 -10.95 -1.21
N ASP A 72 -33.80 -10.55 -0.68
CA ASP A 72 -34.14 -9.16 -0.33
C ASP A 72 -33.58 -8.69 1.03
N LYS A 73 -32.69 -9.47 1.68
CA LYS A 73 -32.11 -9.13 2.98
C LYS A 73 -30.72 -8.45 2.86
N SER A 74 -30.20 -8.01 4.01
CA SER A 74 -28.89 -7.37 4.12
C SER A 74 -27.81 -8.41 4.49
N TYR A 75 -26.69 -8.41 3.77
CA TYR A 75 -25.62 -9.41 3.86
C TYR A 75 -24.22 -8.82 3.98
N LEU A 76 -23.57 -9.08 5.12
CA LEU A 76 -22.16 -8.75 5.37
C LEU A 76 -21.30 -10.02 5.20
N ASN A 77 -20.52 -10.03 4.13
CA ASN A 77 -19.67 -11.15 3.74
C ASN A 77 -18.23 -10.86 4.18
N LEU A 78 -17.67 -11.70 5.05
CA LEU A 78 -16.34 -11.53 5.65
C LEU A 78 -15.39 -12.60 5.11
N VAL A 79 -14.47 -12.25 4.21
CA VAL A 79 -13.45 -13.20 3.74
C VAL A 79 -12.39 -13.36 4.82
N ARG A 80 -12.00 -14.61 5.09
CA ARG A 80 -11.02 -14.98 6.12
C ARG A 80 -9.77 -15.66 5.58
N GLY A 81 -9.75 -16.17 4.35
CA GLY A 81 -8.54 -16.73 3.74
C GLY A 81 -7.48 -15.68 3.36
N SER A 82 -6.32 -16.11 2.85
CA SER A 82 -5.20 -15.23 2.48
C SER A 82 -5.27 -14.66 1.04
N SER A 83 -6.39 -14.85 0.34
CA SER A 83 -6.57 -14.47 -1.07
C SER A 83 -7.49 -13.27 -1.26
N ALA A 84 -7.15 -12.40 -2.22
CA ALA A 84 -8.01 -11.31 -2.67
C ALA A 84 -9.27 -11.84 -3.38
N SER A 85 -10.36 -11.09 -3.28
CA SER A 85 -11.63 -11.40 -3.94
C SER A 85 -11.57 -11.00 -5.41
N VAL A 86 -11.86 -11.92 -6.31
CA VAL A 86 -11.93 -11.65 -7.76
C VAL A 86 -13.35 -11.96 -8.26
N ILE A 87 -14.01 -10.96 -8.83
CA ILE A 87 -15.37 -11.04 -9.34
C ILE A 87 -15.33 -10.79 -10.86
N GLU A 88 -15.33 -11.88 -11.63
CA GLU A 88 -15.46 -11.88 -13.08
C GLU A 88 -16.89 -12.15 -13.54
N GLY A 89 -17.68 -12.85 -12.71
CA GLY A 89 -19.10 -13.13 -12.93
C GLY A 89 -20.02 -12.10 -12.27
N THR A 90 -21.23 -12.54 -11.90
CA THR A 90 -22.29 -11.66 -11.39
C THR A 90 -22.49 -11.82 -9.88
N VAL A 91 -22.60 -10.71 -9.15
CA VAL A 91 -23.18 -10.68 -7.80
C VAL A 91 -24.47 -9.85 -7.83
N SER A 92 -25.58 -10.40 -7.34
CA SER A 92 -26.86 -9.69 -7.34
C SER A 92 -27.66 -9.93 -6.06
N ALA A 93 -28.26 -8.88 -5.49
CA ALA A 93 -29.31 -8.98 -4.48
C ALA A 93 -30.65 -8.53 -5.09
N VAL A 94 -31.74 -9.26 -4.83
CA VAL A 94 -33.07 -8.95 -5.41
C VAL A 94 -33.83 -7.95 -4.54
N ASN A 95 -34.86 -7.28 -5.08
CA ASN A 95 -35.92 -6.59 -4.32
C ASN A 95 -35.46 -5.73 -3.12
N LYS A 96 -34.46 -4.87 -3.33
CA LYS A 96 -33.81 -4.00 -2.34
C LYS A 96 -32.84 -4.66 -1.33
N GLY A 97 -32.44 -5.90 -1.52
CA GLY A 97 -31.36 -6.51 -0.73
C GLY A 97 -30.04 -5.74 -0.81
N GLU A 98 -29.20 -5.86 0.22
CA GLU A 98 -27.95 -5.11 0.39
C GLU A 98 -26.76 -6.08 0.42
N PHE A 99 -25.65 -5.70 -0.23
CA PHE A 99 -24.45 -6.54 -0.34
C PHE A 99 -23.21 -5.80 0.16
N TYR A 100 -22.61 -6.32 1.23
CA TYR A 100 -21.33 -5.85 1.74
C TYR A 100 -20.29 -6.98 1.67
N LEU A 101 -19.08 -6.65 1.24
CA LEU A 101 -17.92 -7.54 1.16
C LEU A 101 -16.72 -6.90 1.85
N VAL A 102 -16.18 -7.61 2.83
CA VAL A 102 -14.93 -7.24 3.53
C VAL A 102 -13.88 -8.29 3.22
N ASN A 103 -12.81 -7.89 2.52
CA ASN A 103 -11.65 -8.74 2.29
C ASN A 103 -10.34 -7.93 2.46
N PRO A 104 -9.63 -8.07 3.60
CA PRO A 104 -8.33 -7.44 3.85
C PRO A 104 -7.28 -7.60 2.75
N ASN A 105 -7.35 -8.67 1.96
CA ASN A 105 -6.39 -8.95 0.88
C ASN A 105 -6.61 -8.09 -0.37
N GLY A 106 -7.81 -7.52 -0.53
CA GLY A 106 -8.21 -6.76 -1.72
C GLY A 106 -9.47 -7.29 -2.40
N ILE A 107 -10.07 -6.44 -3.22
CA ILE A 107 -11.29 -6.74 -3.98
C ILE A 107 -11.10 -6.25 -5.42
N THR A 108 -11.20 -7.13 -6.40
CA THR A 108 -11.15 -6.81 -7.84
C THR A 108 -12.44 -7.23 -8.51
N LEU A 109 -13.20 -6.25 -9.00
CA LEU A 109 -14.32 -6.46 -9.92
C LEU A 109 -13.77 -6.34 -11.34
N SER A 110 -13.47 -7.47 -11.98
CA SER A 110 -12.87 -7.57 -13.32
C SER A 110 -13.79 -6.97 -14.41
N SER A 111 -13.27 -6.76 -15.62
CA SER A 111 -14.01 -6.08 -16.72
C SER A 111 -15.32 -6.75 -17.15
N THR A 112 -15.46 -8.07 -16.97
CA THR A 112 -16.72 -8.80 -17.19
C THR A 112 -17.64 -8.82 -15.97
N GLY A 113 -17.11 -8.45 -14.80
CA GLY A 113 -17.79 -8.56 -13.51
C GLY A 113 -18.91 -7.54 -13.35
N SER A 114 -19.95 -7.93 -12.62
CA SER A 114 -21.02 -7.01 -12.24
C SER A 114 -21.50 -7.21 -10.80
N ILE A 115 -21.84 -6.11 -10.13
CA ILE A 115 -22.51 -6.12 -8.82
C ILE A 115 -23.82 -5.33 -8.93
N THR A 116 -24.94 -5.89 -8.47
CA THR A 116 -26.26 -5.22 -8.44
C THR A 116 -26.94 -5.42 -7.07
N ALA A 117 -27.06 -4.37 -6.25
CA ALA A 117 -27.74 -4.40 -4.95
C ALA A 117 -28.20 -2.98 -4.54
N HIS A 118 -29.11 -2.83 -3.56
CA HIS A 118 -29.62 -1.50 -3.16
C HIS A 118 -28.55 -0.62 -2.50
N LYS A 119 -27.77 -1.24 -1.61
CA LYS A 119 -26.50 -0.72 -1.14
C LYS A 119 -25.40 -1.72 -1.47
N VAL A 120 -24.24 -1.23 -1.89
CA VAL A 120 -23.01 -1.99 -2.08
C VAL A 120 -21.93 -1.41 -1.19
N GLY A 121 -21.24 -2.23 -0.40
CA GLY A 121 -20.04 -1.80 0.34
C GLY A 121 -18.87 -2.75 0.13
N LEU A 122 -17.73 -2.21 -0.30
CA LEU A 122 -16.51 -2.95 -0.61
C LEU A 122 -15.37 -2.40 0.25
N SER A 123 -14.91 -3.17 1.23
CA SER A 123 -13.90 -2.74 2.19
C SER A 123 -12.76 -3.75 2.32
N THR A 124 -11.57 -3.25 2.57
CA THR A 124 -10.37 -4.05 2.87
C THR A 124 -9.83 -3.74 4.27
N SER A 125 -10.63 -3.08 5.10
CA SER A 125 -10.26 -2.69 6.47
C SER A 125 -10.26 -3.88 7.43
N LYS A 126 -9.51 -3.75 8.54
CA LYS A 126 -9.71 -4.63 9.70
C LYS A 126 -11.07 -4.34 10.31
N ILE A 127 -11.91 -5.37 10.42
CA ILE A 127 -13.22 -5.26 11.07
C ILE A 127 -13.13 -5.54 12.57
N ASN A 128 -13.80 -4.71 13.36
CA ASN A 128 -13.88 -4.82 14.82
C ASN A 128 -15.31 -5.14 15.29
N GLU A 129 -15.43 -5.59 16.54
CA GLU A 129 -16.71 -6.01 17.12
C GLU A 129 -17.75 -4.87 17.16
N LYS A 130 -17.33 -3.62 17.34
CA LYS A 130 -18.24 -2.47 17.34
C LYS A 130 -18.88 -2.23 15.98
N GLN A 131 -18.14 -2.37 14.88
CA GLN A 131 -18.70 -2.30 13.52
C GLN A 131 -19.72 -3.43 13.29
N ILE A 132 -19.42 -4.63 13.79
CA ILE A 132 -20.29 -5.80 13.68
C ILE A 132 -21.58 -5.63 14.48
N LEU A 133 -21.49 -5.19 15.74
CA LEU A 133 -22.66 -4.92 16.59
C LEU A 133 -23.52 -3.79 16.01
N ASN A 134 -22.90 -2.68 15.57
CA ASN A 134 -23.60 -1.60 14.87
C ASN A 134 -24.36 -2.14 13.63
N TYR A 135 -23.74 -3.01 12.83
CA TYR A 135 -24.39 -3.62 11.68
C TYR A 135 -25.55 -4.56 12.09
N MET A 136 -25.44 -5.32 13.18
CA MET A 136 -26.58 -6.07 13.72
C MET A 136 -27.73 -5.14 14.14
N ASP A 137 -27.42 -3.97 14.71
CA ASP A 137 -28.41 -3.03 15.27
C ASP A 137 -29.07 -2.11 14.22
N SER A 138 -28.32 -1.50 13.29
CA SER A 138 -28.89 -0.67 12.21
C SER A 138 -29.09 -1.43 10.89
N GLY A 139 -28.10 -2.22 10.48
CA GLY A 139 -27.99 -2.81 9.13
C GLY A 139 -27.04 -2.02 8.21
N ASP A 140 -26.65 -0.81 8.63
CA ASP A 140 -25.70 0.01 7.87
C ASP A 140 -24.26 -0.39 8.20
N PHE A 141 -23.53 -0.84 7.18
CA PHE A 141 -22.11 -1.12 7.29
C PHE A 141 -21.30 0.18 7.42
N SER A 142 -20.33 0.20 8.34
CA SER A 142 -19.42 1.33 8.55
C SER A 142 -17.98 0.84 8.60
N THR A 143 -17.08 1.60 7.97
CA THR A 143 -15.67 1.26 7.81
C THR A 143 -14.79 1.93 8.87
N SER A 144 -13.57 1.43 9.04
CA SER A 144 -12.56 2.02 9.93
C SER A 144 -11.61 3.00 9.23
N TYR A 145 -11.79 3.23 7.93
CA TYR A 145 -10.95 4.10 7.08
C TYR A 145 -9.47 3.65 7.05
N GLN A 146 -9.25 2.35 7.24
CA GLN A 146 -7.95 1.68 7.37
C GLN A 146 -7.89 0.48 6.42
N GLY A 147 -8.40 0.66 5.20
CA GLY A 147 -8.33 -0.35 4.14
C GLY A 147 -6.89 -0.79 3.89
N MET A 148 -6.67 -2.11 3.83
CA MET A 148 -5.35 -2.75 3.72
C MET A 148 -5.07 -3.17 2.27
N GLY A 149 -5.89 -4.05 1.68
CA GLY A 149 -5.82 -4.41 0.26
C GLY A 149 -6.35 -3.31 -0.67
N LYS A 150 -5.98 -3.38 -1.96
CA LYS A 150 -6.50 -2.46 -2.99
C LYS A 150 -7.94 -2.83 -3.38
N VAL A 151 -8.76 -1.84 -3.76
CA VAL A 151 -10.06 -2.09 -4.41
C VAL A 151 -9.99 -1.63 -5.87
N LYS A 152 -10.20 -2.56 -6.81
CA LYS A 152 -10.21 -2.31 -8.25
C LYS A 152 -11.62 -2.50 -8.82
N LEU A 153 -12.26 -1.43 -9.29
CA LEU A 153 -13.52 -1.48 -10.03
C LEU A 153 -13.27 -1.31 -11.53
N ILE A 154 -13.22 -2.44 -12.23
CA ILE A 154 -12.96 -2.51 -13.67
C ILE A 154 -14.27 -2.82 -14.42
N GLY A 155 -15.11 -3.68 -13.85
CA GLY A 155 -16.46 -4.00 -14.32
C GLY A 155 -17.52 -2.96 -13.93
N SER A 156 -18.77 -3.41 -13.78
CA SER A 156 -19.93 -2.52 -13.58
C SER A 156 -20.61 -2.68 -12.23
N VAL A 157 -21.08 -1.57 -11.64
CA VAL A 157 -21.82 -1.56 -10.38
C VAL A 157 -23.16 -0.85 -10.57
N LYS A 158 -24.25 -1.51 -10.17
CA LYS A 158 -25.59 -0.93 -10.09
C LYS A 158 -26.05 -0.89 -8.65
N THR A 159 -26.21 0.30 -8.10
CA THR A 159 -26.62 0.49 -6.71
C THR A 159 -27.13 1.89 -6.45
N ASP A 160 -27.96 2.07 -5.42
CA ASP A 160 -28.41 3.40 -5.02
C ASP A 160 -27.45 4.04 -3.99
N ASN A 161 -26.68 3.22 -3.24
CA ASN A 161 -25.54 3.70 -2.45
C ASN A 161 -24.30 2.80 -2.63
N LEU A 162 -23.12 3.40 -2.83
CA LEU A 162 -21.83 2.70 -2.92
C LEU A 162 -20.83 3.24 -1.89
N LEU A 163 -20.31 2.34 -1.04
CA LEU A 163 -19.18 2.61 -0.14
C LEU A 163 -17.95 1.81 -0.60
N ILE A 164 -16.83 2.50 -0.82
CA ILE A 164 -15.52 1.88 -1.10
C ILE A 164 -14.51 2.32 -0.05
N ASP A 165 -13.74 1.38 0.47
CA ASP A 165 -12.76 1.60 1.54
C ASP A 165 -11.55 0.68 1.32
N GLY A 166 -10.59 1.17 0.52
CA GLY A 166 -9.37 0.45 0.17
C GLY A 166 -8.12 1.06 0.82
N SER A 167 -6.97 0.43 0.60
CA SER A 167 -5.70 1.16 0.73
C SER A 167 -5.56 2.14 -0.40
N GLN A 168 -5.41 1.63 -1.62
CA GLN A 168 -5.66 2.33 -2.87
C GLN A 168 -7.04 1.93 -3.43
N VAL A 169 -7.70 2.87 -4.09
CA VAL A 169 -8.91 2.59 -4.90
C VAL A 169 -8.59 2.92 -6.35
N ILE A 170 -8.93 2.01 -7.27
CA ILE A 170 -8.78 2.19 -8.72
C ILE A 170 -10.14 1.97 -9.37
N ILE A 171 -10.64 2.96 -10.10
CA ILE A 171 -11.88 2.89 -10.87
C ILE A 171 -11.54 3.12 -12.33
N ARG A 172 -11.77 2.10 -13.18
CA ARG A 172 -11.50 2.17 -14.62
C ARG A 172 -12.33 3.24 -15.30
N ASP A 173 -13.61 3.29 -14.97
CA ASP A 173 -14.57 4.21 -15.55
C ASP A 173 -15.66 4.51 -14.52
N ILE A 174 -15.73 5.75 -14.05
CA ILE A 174 -16.73 6.19 -13.07
C ILE A 174 -18.16 6.11 -13.65
N GLU A 175 -18.31 6.19 -14.97
CA GLU A 175 -19.59 6.08 -15.68
C GLU A 175 -20.07 4.62 -15.80
N ASN A 176 -19.28 3.63 -15.38
CA ASN A 176 -19.74 2.25 -15.13
C ASN A 176 -20.42 2.04 -13.76
N ILE A 177 -20.46 3.06 -12.90
CA ILE A 177 -21.17 3.05 -11.62
C ILE A 177 -22.50 3.78 -11.77
N LYS A 178 -23.61 3.07 -11.57
CA LYS A 178 -24.97 3.49 -11.96
C LYS A 178 -25.99 3.23 -10.86
N THR A 179 -27.10 3.96 -10.91
CA THR A 179 -28.27 3.73 -10.03
C THR A 179 -28.95 2.37 -10.30
N LEU A 180 -29.85 1.91 -9.42
CA LEU A 180 -30.72 0.74 -9.71
C LEU A 180 -31.85 1.03 -10.72
N THR A 181 -31.88 2.21 -11.35
CA THR A 181 -32.95 2.53 -12.30
C THR A 181 -32.87 1.71 -13.59
N ASN A 182 -34.00 1.58 -14.29
CA ASN A 182 -34.06 0.91 -15.59
C ASN A 182 -33.37 1.68 -16.72
N ASP A 183 -32.97 2.94 -16.51
CA ASP A 183 -32.19 3.71 -17.49
C ASP A 183 -30.69 3.56 -17.23
N ASN A 184 -30.02 2.81 -18.10
CA ASN A 184 -28.57 2.57 -18.06
C ASN A 184 -27.72 3.83 -18.32
N LYS A 185 -28.31 5.02 -18.43
CA LYS A 185 -27.64 6.33 -18.51
C LYS A 185 -27.55 7.07 -17.18
N VAL A 186 -28.26 6.64 -16.13
CA VAL A 186 -28.28 7.34 -14.84
C VAL A 186 -27.11 6.86 -13.96
N PHE A 187 -25.98 7.55 -14.09
CA PHE A 187 -24.78 7.36 -13.27
C PHE A 187 -25.05 7.63 -11.79
N LEU A 188 -24.30 6.97 -10.91
CA LEU A 188 -24.36 7.23 -9.47
C LEU A 188 -23.51 8.46 -9.15
N THR A 189 -24.13 9.55 -8.68
CA THR A 189 -23.43 10.81 -8.35
C THR A 189 -23.80 11.32 -6.96
N ASN A 190 -23.06 12.32 -6.49
CA ASN A 190 -23.27 13.00 -5.21
C ASN A 190 -23.98 14.37 -5.33
N GLU A 191 -24.56 14.69 -6.49
CA GLU A 191 -25.22 15.99 -6.72
C GLU A 191 -26.56 16.11 -5.98
N ASP A 192 -27.40 15.07 -6.02
CA ASP A 192 -28.71 15.06 -5.35
C ASP A 192 -28.65 14.59 -3.88
N SER A 193 -27.77 13.64 -3.57
CA SER A 193 -27.60 13.06 -2.22
C SER A 193 -26.24 12.35 -2.09
N ASP A 194 -25.75 12.10 -0.86
CA ASP A 194 -24.46 11.43 -0.61
C ASP A 194 -24.54 9.91 -0.87
N ASN A 195 -24.58 9.55 -2.15
CA ASN A 195 -24.78 8.18 -2.63
C ASN A 195 -23.48 7.40 -2.81
N LEU A 196 -22.37 8.08 -3.13
CA LEU A 196 -21.06 7.48 -3.35
C LEU A 196 -20.08 7.97 -2.29
N LYS A 197 -19.41 7.06 -1.59
CA LYS A 197 -18.31 7.39 -0.68
C LYS A 197 -17.10 6.51 -0.97
N ILE A 198 -15.98 7.14 -1.30
CA ILE A 198 -14.72 6.46 -1.62
C ILE A 198 -13.66 6.90 -0.61
N ILE A 199 -13.02 5.94 0.05
CA ILE A 199 -11.92 6.15 0.99
C ILE A 199 -10.70 5.36 0.53
N SER A 200 -9.54 6.01 0.59
CA SER A 200 -8.22 5.41 0.46
C SER A 200 -7.42 5.68 1.74
N SER A 201 -6.90 4.64 2.39
CA SER A 201 -6.04 4.79 3.57
C SER A 201 -4.63 5.30 3.22
N THR A 202 -4.19 5.12 1.96
CA THR A 202 -2.88 5.61 1.46
C THR A 202 -2.96 6.96 0.72
N LYS A 203 -4.15 7.56 0.63
CA LYS A 203 -4.43 8.78 -0.15
C LYS A 203 -4.07 8.66 -1.65
N ARG A 204 -4.51 7.55 -2.27
CA ARG A 204 -4.48 7.29 -3.71
C ARG A 204 -5.81 6.70 -4.19
N ILE A 205 -6.54 7.47 -5.00
CA ILE A 205 -7.84 7.15 -5.60
C ILE A 205 -7.76 7.46 -7.10
N ASP A 206 -7.42 6.47 -7.91
CA ASP A 206 -7.28 6.60 -9.36
C ASP A 206 -8.65 6.45 -10.03
N ILE A 207 -9.11 7.45 -10.80
CA ILE A 207 -10.42 7.40 -11.45
C ILE A 207 -10.32 7.80 -12.93
N GLY A 208 -10.69 6.88 -13.83
CA GLY A 208 -10.94 7.16 -15.23
C GLY A 208 -12.41 7.39 -15.57
N GLY A 209 -12.64 7.74 -16.84
CA GLY A 209 -13.96 8.05 -17.42
C GLY A 209 -13.80 8.99 -18.61
N ARG A 210 -14.91 9.52 -19.14
CA ARG A 210 -14.84 10.60 -20.15
C ARG A 210 -14.14 11.85 -19.58
N ASP A 211 -13.52 12.62 -20.46
CA ASP A 211 -12.95 13.93 -20.15
C ASP A 211 -14.01 14.93 -19.62
N GLY A 212 -13.56 15.95 -18.90
CA GLY A 212 -14.39 17.05 -18.40
C GLY A 212 -15.37 16.64 -17.28
N ILE A 213 -14.89 15.90 -16.27
CA ILE A 213 -15.64 15.61 -15.05
C ILE A 213 -15.20 16.56 -13.93
N ASP A 214 -16.14 17.29 -13.34
CA ASP A 214 -15.91 18.03 -12.10
C ASP A 214 -16.09 17.08 -10.90
N PHE A 215 -15.00 16.47 -10.45
CA PHE A 215 -15.02 15.54 -9.31
C PHE A 215 -15.41 16.21 -7.99
N SER A 216 -15.14 17.51 -7.82
CA SER A 216 -15.49 18.24 -6.60
C SER A 216 -17.00 18.45 -6.51
N LYS A 217 -17.63 18.89 -7.61
CA LYS A 217 -19.09 19.06 -7.70
C LYS A 217 -19.85 17.73 -7.77
N THR A 218 -19.47 16.86 -8.71
CA THR A 218 -20.25 15.67 -9.08
C THR A 218 -20.08 14.53 -8.09
N TYR A 219 -18.90 14.41 -7.49
CA TYR A 219 -18.52 13.26 -6.66
C TYR A 219 -18.03 13.64 -5.26
N LYS A 220 -17.86 14.93 -4.94
CA LYS A 220 -17.32 15.43 -3.66
C LYS A 220 -15.92 14.84 -3.35
N LEU A 221 -15.10 14.70 -4.39
CA LEU A 221 -13.72 14.20 -4.32
C LEU A 221 -12.71 15.22 -4.80
N SER A 222 -11.52 15.20 -4.20
CA SER A 222 -10.47 16.19 -4.40
C SER A 222 -9.07 15.61 -4.18
N GLY A 223 -8.02 16.39 -4.50
CA GLY A 223 -6.64 16.00 -4.22
C GLY A 223 -6.35 15.74 -2.73
N THR A 224 -7.07 16.39 -1.80
CA THR A 224 -6.94 16.09 -0.35
C THR A 224 -7.53 14.75 0.06
N ASP A 225 -8.37 14.14 -0.78
CA ASP A 225 -8.89 12.78 -0.60
C ASP A 225 -7.94 11.72 -1.17
N GLY A 226 -6.99 12.13 -2.02
CA GLY A 226 -6.08 11.26 -2.77
C GLY A 226 -6.47 11.08 -4.23
N LEU A 227 -7.40 11.87 -4.77
CA LEU A 227 -7.85 11.76 -6.16
C LEU A 227 -6.68 11.95 -7.14
N VAL A 228 -6.52 10.99 -8.04
CA VAL A 228 -5.72 11.10 -9.26
C VAL A 228 -6.65 10.91 -10.45
N ASP A 229 -6.72 11.95 -11.27
CA ASP A 229 -7.66 12.06 -12.38
C ASP A 229 -7.07 11.46 -13.66
N HIS A 230 -7.70 10.38 -14.13
CA HIS A 230 -7.39 9.70 -15.38
C HIS A 230 -8.51 9.84 -16.43
N THR A 231 -9.39 10.83 -16.27
CA THR A 231 -10.41 11.11 -17.29
C THR A 231 -9.79 11.50 -18.62
N GLY A 232 -10.41 11.05 -19.71
CA GLY A 232 -9.87 11.19 -21.07
C GLY A 232 -8.64 10.31 -21.39
N GLN A 233 -8.07 9.58 -20.41
CA GLN A 233 -6.97 8.64 -20.64
C GLN A 233 -7.51 7.25 -21.03
N THR A 234 -6.74 6.51 -21.83
CA THR A 234 -7.11 5.14 -22.21
C THR A 234 -6.79 4.17 -21.08
N ALA A 235 -7.85 3.63 -20.45
CA ALA A 235 -7.73 2.63 -19.40
C ALA A 235 -7.28 1.27 -19.97
N ILE A 236 -6.28 0.65 -19.34
CA ILE A 236 -5.76 -0.68 -19.67
C ILE A 236 -6.03 -1.61 -18.48
N SER A 237 -6.68 -2.75 -18.69
CA SER A 237 -6.88 -3.80 -17.65
C SER A 237 -6.41 -5.18 -18.10
N THR A 238 -6.10 -5.35 -19.38
CA THR A 238 -5.85 -6.64 -20.02
C THR A 238 -4.58 -6.62 -20.86
N LYS A 239 -4.08 -7.82 -21.16
CA LYS A 239 -2.96 -8.05 -22.08
C LYS A 239 -3.24 -7.44 -23.46
N GLU A 240 -4.45 -7.66 -23.97
CA GLU A 240 -4.88 -7.22 -25.30
C GLU A 240 -4.90 -5.69 -25.41
N GLU A 241 -5.33 -5.00 -24.36
CA GLU A 241 -5.28 -3.53 -24.30
C GLU A 241 -3.85 -2.99 -24.19
N LEU A 242 -2.96 -3.66 -23.46
CA LEU A 242 -1.56 -3.25 -23.35
C LEU A 242 -0.81 -3.43 -24.68
N LEU A 243 -1.12 -4.51 -25.43
CA LEU A 243 -0.63 -4.72 -26.80
C LEU A 243 -1.17 -3.66 -27.77
N ASN A 244 -2.35 -3.11 -27.52
CA ASN A 244 -2.98 -2.10 -28.38
C ASN A 244 -2.36 -0.68 -28.28
N ILE A 245 -1.42 -0.42 -27.36
CA ILE A 245 -0.59 0.82 -27.38
C ILE A 245 0.14 0.96 -28.74
N SER A 246 0.44 -0.15 -29.42
CA SER A 246 0.98 -0.17 -30.78
C SER A 246 0.19 0.66 -31.81
N ASN A 247 -1.10 0.91 -31.58
CA ASN A 247 -1.97 1.69 -32.48
C ASN A 247 -1.91 3.20 -32.23
N ASP A 248 -1.51 3.65 -31.04
CA ASP A 248 -1.36 5.07 -30.69
C ASP A 248 -0.13 5.29 -29.79
N LEU A 249 0.98 5.64 -30.42
CA LEU A 249 2.26 5.84 -29.74
C LEU A 249 2.41 7.23 -29.10
N ASN A 250 1.37 8.09 -29.10
CA ASN A 250 1.37 9.38 -28.38
C ASN A 250 0.25 9.52 -27.34
N GLY A 251 -0.68 8.57 -27.27
CA GLY A 251 -1.78 8.53 -26.30
C GLY A 251 -1.35 8.56 -24.82
N SER A 252 -2.29 8.95 -23.97
CA SER A 252 -2.17 8.87 -22.51
C SER A 252 -2.93 7.67 -22.00
N TYR A 253 -2.25 6.84 -21.21
CA TYR A 253 -2.75 5.56 -20.71
C TYR A 253 -2.64 5.47 -19.20
N PHE A 254 -3.55 4.72 -18.58
CA PHE A 254 -3.38 4.30 -17.19
C PHE A 254 -3.73 2.82 -17.02
N ILE A 255 -2.90 2.12 -16.25
CA ILE A 255 -3.03 0.68 -16.01
C ILE A 255 -3.87 0.50 -14.74
N THR A 256 -4.96 -0.23 -14.88
CA THR A 256 -6.01 -0.41 -13.85
C THR A 256 -5.95 -1.78 -13.16
N ASN A 257 -5.10 -2.68 -13.66
CA ASN A 257 -4.91 -4.02 -13.10
C ASN A 257 -3.46 -4.50 -13.31
N ASP A 258 -3.07 -5.56 -12.62
CA ASP A 258 -1.83 -6.27 -12.91
C ASP A 258 -1.98 -7.05 -14.24
N ILE A 259 -0.98 -6.98 -15.12
CA ILE A 259 -1.05 -7.52 -16.49
C ILE A 259 0.11 -8.48 -16.74
N ASP A 260 -0.22 -9.77 -16.93
CA ASP A 260 0.71 -10.71 -17.53
C ASP A 260 0.56 -10.73 -19.05
N LEU A 261 1.60 -10.30 -19.76
CA LEU A 261 1.71 -10.49 -21.20
C LEU A 261 2.09 -11.94 -21.55
N GLY A 262 2.63 -12.71 -20.60
CA GLY A 262 3.15 -14.05 -20.82
C GLY A 262 4.25 -14.04 -21.90
N ASN A 263 4.25 -15.06 -22.75
CA ASN A 263 5.18 -15.16 -23.87
C ASN A 263 4.83 -14.17 -25.00
N ILE A 264 5.79 -13.34 -25.40
CA ILE A 264 5.70 -12.39 -26.52
C ILE A 264 6.97 -12.46 -27.41
N THR A 265 6.86 -12.02 -28.67
CA THR A 265 7.95 -12.16 -29.67
C THR A 265 8.32 -10.85 -30.42
N ASN A 266 7.70 -9.74 -30.02
CA ASN A 266 7.98 -8.38 -30.48
C ASN A 266 7.79 -7.41 -29.29
N THR A 267 8.39 -6.22 -29.36
CA THR A 267 8.13 -5.13 -28.40
C THR A 267 6.76 -4.50 -28.65
N LEU A 268 6.20 -3.77 -27.68
CA LEU A 268 4.91 -3.07 -27.83
C LEU A 268 4.88 -2.04 -28.96
N THR A 269 6.03 -1.55 -29.41
CA THR A 269 6.15 -0.45 -30.39
C THR A 269 6.74 -0.87 -31.74
N GLY A 270 7.13 -2.12 -31.92
CA GLY A 270 7.65 -2.64 -33.18
C GLY A 270 8.89 -1.91 -33.72
N GLY A 271 9.72 -1.34 -32.84
CA GLY A 271 10.90 -0.53 -33.21
C GLY A 271 10.66 0.99 -33.26
N SER A 272 9.39 1.42 -33.30
CA SER A 272 9.01 2.83 -33.18
C SER A 272 9.20 3.35 -31.75
N ALA A 273 9.21 4.66 -31.59
CA ALA A 273 9.22 5.30 -30.27
C ALA A 273 7.82 5.45 -29.71
N PHE A 274 7.66 5.15 -28.42
CA PHE A 274 6.54 5.67 -27.63
C PHE A 274 6.88 7.10 -27.16
N THR A 275 5.91 7.99 -27.29
CA THR A 275 6.03 9.44 -27.05
C THR A 275 4.94 9.97 -26.12
N GLY A 276 3.99 9.11 -25.73
CA GLY A 276 2.85 9.44 -24.87
C GLY A 276 3.14 9.28 -23.38
N LYS A 277 2.10 8.93 -22.62
CA LYS A 277 2.17 8.77 -21.16
C LYS A 277 1.59 7.44 -20.71
N ILE A 278 2.20 6.84 -19.69
CA ILE A 278 1.67 5.67 -18.99
C ILE A 278 1.77 5.92 -17.49
N ASP A 279 0.64 5.87 -16.80
CA ASP A 279 0.60 5.70 -15.35
C ASP A 279 0.29 4.25 -15.00
N GLY A 280 1.09 3.65 -14.12
CA GLY A 280 0.90 2.28 -13.67
C GLY A 280 -0.20 2.11 -12.61
N ALA A 281 -0.66 3.19 -11.97
CA ALA A 281 -1.48 3.19 -10.76
C ALA A 281 -1.02 2.16 -9.71
N PHE A 282 0.30 1.99 -9.57
CA PHE A 282 0.95 0.98 -8.72
C PHE A 282 0.51 -0.47 -8.99
N ASN A 283 0.29 -0.82 -10.26
CA ASN A 283 0.12 -2.19 -10.75
C ASN A 283 1.44 -2.75 -11.34
N ASN A 284 1.46 -4.06 -11.56
CA ASN A 284 2.59 -4.82 -12.09
C ASN A 284 2.37 -5.21 -13.56
N VAL A 285 3.45 -5.23 -14.34
CA VAL A 285 3.51 -5.89 -15.66
C VAL A 285 4.54 -7.02 -15.63
N THR A 286 4.16 -8.19 -16.14
CA THR A 286 5.05 -9.36 -16.29
C THR A 286 5.09 -9.81 -17.75
N PHE A 287 6.24 -10.29 -18.24
CA PHE A 287 6.40 -10.79 -19.61
C PHE A 287 7.65 -11.67 -19.78
N ASP A 288 7.60 -12.57 -20.77
CA ASP A 288 8.76 -13.29 -21.30
C ASP A 288 8.89 -13.02 -22.81
N LEU A 289 9.85 -12.17 -23.18
CA LEU A 289 10.07 -11.70 -24.54
C LEU A 289 11.20 -12.48 -25.21
N THR A 290 10.88 -13.30 -26.21
CA THR A 290 11.88 -13.92 -27.09
C THR A 290 11.99 -13.11 -28.37
N PHE A 291 13.08 -12.35 -28.52
CA PHE A 291 13.24 -11.39 -29.61
C PHE A 291 14.45 -11.71 -30.49
N ASP A 292 14.21 -11.78 -31.79
CA ASP A 292 15.25 -11.89 -32.80
C ASP A 292 15.85 -10.51 -33.12
N GLY A 293 17.08 -10.29 -32.65
CA GLY A 293 17.88 -9.09 -32.90
C GLY A 293 18.26 -8.88 -34.38
N SER A 294 17.88 -9.80 -35.28
CA SER A 294 17.87 -9.50 -36.71
C SER A 294 16.88 -8.38 -37.07
N LYS A 295 15.80 -8.20 -36.29
CA LYS A 295 14.73 -7.21 -36.54
C LYS A 295 15.12 -5.78 -36.13
N ASP A 296 15.47 -5.57 -34.86
CA ASP A 296 15.83 -4.28 -34.27
C ASP A 296 16.96 -4.46 -33.25
N THR A 297 17.69 -3.38 -32.97
CA THR A 297 18.69 -3.27 -31.90
C THR A 297 18.12 -2.69 -30.61
N ASN A 298 16.86 -2.25 -30.55
CA ASN A 298 16.26 -1.58 -29.39
C ASN A 298 15.14 -2.46 -28.79
N ILE A 299 15.43 -3.07 -27.64
CA ILE A 299 14.67 -4.22 -27.11
C ILE A 299 14.26 -3.99 -25.66
N GLY A 300 12.97 -4.19 -25.39
CA GLY A 300 12.36 -4.10 -24.07
C GLY A 300 10.85 -4.27 -24.19
N LEU A 301 10.10 -3.94 -23.13
CA LEU A 301 8.64 -3.79 -23.24
C LEU A 301 8.31 -2.77 -24.35
N PHE A 302 9.00 -1.63 -24.36
CA PHE A 302 9.04 -0.66 -25.45
C PHE A 302 10.37 -0.79 -26.22
N SER A 303 10.39 -0.55 -27.53
CA SER A 303 11.68 -0.41 -28.23
C SER A 303 12.37 0.89 -27.83
N LYS A 304 11.65 2.02 -27.87
CA LYS A 304 12.18 3.34 -27.47
C LYS A 304 11.15 4.16 -26.72
N LEU A 305 11.62 5.03 -25.82
CA LEU A 305 10.86 6.13 -25.21
C LEU A 305 11.48 7.46 -25.66
N GLU A 306 10.70 8.33 -26.30
CA GLU A 306 11.18 9.62 -26.81
C GLU A 306 10.21 10.74 -26.41
N ASN A 307 10.62 11.58 -25.44
CA ASN A 307 9.78 12.61 -24.80
C ASN A 307 8.58 12.07 -23.99
N ALA A 308 8.58 10.78 -23.64
CA ALA A 308 7.49 10.10 -22.95
C ALA A 308 7.56 10.22 -21.41
N SER A 309 6.48 9.88 -20.72
CA SER A 309 6.49 9.70 -19.26
C SER A 309 5.93 8.33 -18.83
N VAL A 310 6.63 7.67 -17.92
CA VAL A 310 6.18 6.43 -17.25
C VAL A 310 6.20 6.65 -15.74
N SER A 311 5.03 6.63 -15.10
CA SER A 311 4.85 6.76 -13.67
C SER A 311 4.31 5.47 -13.04
N ASP A 312 4.58 5.29 -11.74
CA ASP A 312 3.86 4.39 -10.82
C ASP A 312 3.75 2.92 -11.29
N LEU A 313 4.74 2.42 -12.04
CA LEU A 313 4.72 1.12 -12.72
C LEU A 313 5.80 0.18 -12.19
N LYS A 314 5.42 -1.08 -11.88
CA LYS A 314 6.39 -2.15 -11.59
C LYS A 314 6.49 -3.12 -12.75
N ILE A 315 7.70 -3.39 -13.24
CA ILE A 315 7.97 -4.51 -14.13
C ILE A 315 8.60 -5.62 -13.30
N LYS A 316 7.86 -6.73 -13.12
CA LYS A 316 8.19 -7.79 -12.17
C LYS A 316 8.52 -9.10 -12.90
N ASN A 317 9.54 -9.81 -12.42
CA ASN A 317 9.94 -11.16 -12.88
C ASN A 317 10.06 -11.25 -14.41
N SER A 318 10.39 -10.13 -15.08
CA SER A 318 10.39 -10.04 -16.53
C SER A 318 11.61 -10.74 -17.12
N LYS A 319 11.47 -11.28 -18.33
CA LYS A 319 12.54 -12.01 -19.01
C LYS A 319 12.68 -11.55 -20.46
N ILE A 320 13.94 -11.37 -20.91
CA ILE A 320 14.27 -11.17 -22.33
C ILE A 320 15.26 -12.24 -22.77
N THR A 321 14.88 -12.99 -23.81
CA THR A 321 15.73 -13.92 -24.54
C THR A 321 16.08 -13.30 -25.89
N LEU A 322 17.33 -12.83 -26.03
CA LEU A 322 17.82 -12.21 -27.26
C LEU A 322 18.47 -13.27 -28.16
N GLU A 323 17.85 -13.52 -29.30
CA GLU A 323 18.42 -14.35 -30.37
C GLU A 323 19.13 -13.48 -31.41
N ASN A 324 20.27 -13.93 -31.95
CA ASN A 324 20.97 -13.31 -33.09
C ASN A 324 21.31 -11.81 -32.89
N GLY A 325 21.51 -11.38 -31.64
CA GLY A 325 21.73 -9.99 -31.26
C GLY A 325 22.86 -9.31 -32.04
N LYS A 326 22.61 -8.12 -32.58
CA LYS A 326 23.57 -7.33 -33.38
C LYS A 326 24.49 -6.48 -32.52
N ASN A 327 25.57 -5.98 -33.12
CA ASN A 327 26.40 -4.93 -32.50
C ASN A 327 25.56 -3.70 -32.13
N ASN A 328 25.87 -3.13 -30.97
CA ASN A 328 25.18 -1.99 -30.35
C ASN A 328 23.70 -2.25 -30.03
N THR A 329 23.32 -3.51 -29.80
CA THR A 329 21.99 -3.82 -29.25
C THR A 329 21.85 -3.17 -27.86
N SER A 330 20.68 -2.59 -27.60
CA SER A 330 20.31 -1.87 -26.39
C SER A 330 19.09 -2.56 -25.81
N LEU A 331 19.25 -3.19 -24.64
CA LEU A 331 18.29 -4.11 -24.03
C LEU A 331 17.95 -3.66 -22.60
N GLY A 332 16.67 -3.50 -22.28
CA GLY A 332 16.23 -3.29 -20.90
C GLY A 332 14.78 -3.68 -20.68
N ALA A 333 14.36 -3.87 -19.43
CA ALA A 333 13.03 -4.42 -19.14
C ALA A 333 11.92 -3.44 -19.58
N LEU A 334 12.05 -2.15 -19.26
CA LEU A 334 11.13 -1.14 -19.76
C LEU A 334 11.41 -0.77 -21.21
N ALA A 335 12.66 -0.46 -21.57
CA ALA A 335 12.99 0.05 -22.90
C ALA A 335 14.36 -0.35 -23.45
N GLY A 336 14.49 -0.44 -24.77
CA GLY A 336 15.80 -0.52 -25.43
C GLY A 336 16.60 0.78 -25.31
N PHE A 337 16.00 1.89 -25.74
CA PHE A 337 16.61 3.23 -25.73
C PHE A 337 15.65 4.28 -25.15
N ILE A 338 16.16 5.24 -24.37
CA ILE A 338 15.34 6.34 -23.82
C ILE A 338 15.98 7.72 -24.07
N THR A 339 15.18 8.72 -24.47
CA THR A 339 15.60 10.12 -24.54
C THR A 339 14.46 11.09 -24.18
N ASN A 340 14.81 12.23 -23.59
CA ASN A 340 13.93 13.30 -23.12
C ASN A 340 12.77 12.82 -22.22
N SER A 341 12.88 11.62 -21.65
CA SER A 341 11.76 10.90 -21.02
C SER A 341 11.87 10.94 -19.50
N THR A 342 10.73 10.88 -18.81
CA THR A 342 10.67 10.85 -17.35
C THR A 342 10.18 9.48 -16.88
N ILE A 343 10.98 8.81 -16.04
CA ILE A 343 10.60 7.58 -15.35
C ILE A 343 10.48 7.93 -13.86
N SER A 344 9.31 7.67 -13.26
CA SER A 344 9.06 8.01 -11.85
C SER A 344 8.30 6.94 -11.07
N ASN A 345 8.60 6.81 -9.78
CA ASN A 345 7.99 5.87 -8.84
C ASN A 345 7.87 4.44 -9.41
N SER A 346 8.90 3.98 -10.12
CA SER A 346 8.84 2.77 -10.95
C SER A 346 9.98 1.83 -10.61
N ASP A 347 9.64 0.55 -10.44
CA ASP A 347 10.55 -0.51 -9.99
C ASP A 347 10.70 -1.57 -11.08
N VAL A 348 11.91 -2.05 -11.34
CA VAL A 348 12.18 -3.31 -12.08
C VAL A 348 12.68 -4.36 -11.10
N THR A 349 12.04 -5.52 -11.02
CA THR A 349 12.44 -6.59 -10.08
C THR A 349 12.63 -7.95 -10.75
N ASP A 350 13.69 -8.66 -10.35
CA ASP A 350 14.07 -10.00 -10.81
C ASP A 350 14.17 -10.13 -12.36
N PHE A 351 14.76 -9.12 -13.01
CA PHE A 351 14.90 -9.10 -14.47
C PHE A 351 15.89 -10.15 -14.99
N ASP A 352 15.42 -11.10 -15.80
CA ASP A 352 16.25 -12.17 -16.37
C ASP A 352 16.63 -11.94 -17.84
N VAL A 353 17.93 -12.03 -18.16
CA VAL A 353 18.43 -11.81 -19.54
C VAL A 353 19.22 -13.01 -20.04
N ILE A 354 18.82 -13.54 -21.19
CA ILE A 354 19.42 -14.69 -21.87
C ILE A 354 19.87 -14.28 -23.28
N PHE A 355 21.03 -14.76 -23.72
CA PHE A 355 21.59 -14.49 -25.04
C PHE A 355 21.85 -15.79 -25.83
N SER A 356 21.28 -15.86 -27.02
CA SER A 356 21.47 -16.95 -27.98
C SER A 356 22.16 -16.41 -29.23
N ASN A 357 23.20 -17.11 -29.71
CA ASN A 357 23.96 -16.78 -30.93
C ASN A 357 24.60 -15.37 -30.98
N LEU A 358 24.85 -14.73 -29.83
CA LEU A 358 25.39 -13.36 -29.76
C LEU A 358 26.80 -13.19 -30.37
N GLY A 359 27.62 -14.25 -30.35
CA GLY A 359 29.01 -14.19 -30.81
C GLY A 359 29.83 -13.13 -30.07
N SER A 360 30.52 -12.27 -30.82
CA SER A 360 31.29 -11.13 -30.29
C SER A 360 30.54 -9.79 -30.34
N ASN A 361 29.24 -9.78 -30.68
CA ASN A 361 28.47 -8.55 -30.85
C ASN A 361 28.29 -7.80 -29.53
N LYS A 362 28.46 -6.48 -29.56
CA LYS A 362 28.33 -5.62 -28.38
C LYS A 362 26.88 -5.36 -28.00
N VAL A 363 26.58 -5.43 -26.70
CA VAL A 363 25.25 -5.14 -26.13
C VAL A 363 25.38 -4.17 -24.96
N ASN A 364 24.42 -3.26 -24.79
CA ASN A 364 24.21 -2.47 -23.58
C ASN A 364 22.95 -3.00 -22.88
N THR A 365 23.05 -3.46 -21.63
CA THR A 365 21.93 -4.05 -20.88
C THR A 365 21.69 -3.34 -19.55
N GLY A 366 20.45 -2.96 -19.26
CA GLY A 366 20.08 -2.36 -17.97
C GLY A 366 18.66 -2.69 -17.54
N GLY A 367 18.37 -2.59 -16.25
CA GLY A 367 17.06 -2.95 -15.71
C GLY A 367 15.94 -2.08 -16.28
N ILE A 368 16.06 -0.76 -16.21
CA ILE A 368 15.11 0.15 -16.86
C ILE A 368 15.37 0.21 -18.36
N ALA A 369 16.60 0.57 -18.76
CA ALA A 369 16.92 0.83 -20.16
C ALA A 369 18.25 0.22 -20.63
N GLY A 370 18.31 -0.22 -21.88
CA GLY A 370 19.58 -0.58 -22.52
C GLY A 370 20.53 0.61 -22.63
N VAL A 371 20.03 1.73 -23.16
CA VAL A 371 20.78 2.97 -23.32
C VAL A 371 19.93 4.19 -22.93
N SER A 372 20.54 5.11 -22.18
CA SER A 372 20.00 6.45 -21.93
C SER A 372 20.74 7.49 -22.77
N GLY A 373 19.99 8.18 -23.61
CA GLY A 373 20.41 9.32 -24.42
C GLY A 373 20.41 10.64 -23.64
N THR A 374 19.80 11.68 -24.21
CA THR A 374 19.75 13.04 -23.65
C THR A 374 18.50 13.31 -22.83
N GLY A 375 18.57 14.24 -21.87
CA GLY A 375 17.38 14.85 -21.25
C GLY A 375 16.53 13.94 -20.35
N ASN A 376 16.99 12.75 -19.99
CA ASN A 376 16.20 11.81 -19.20
C ASN A 376 16.18 12.16 -17.70
N THR A 377 15.02 11.95 -17.07
CA THR A 377 14.81 12.11 -15.62
C THR A 377 14.41 10.79 -14.98
N PHE A 378 15.06 10.44 -13.87
CA PHE A 378 14.67 9.35 -12.97
C PHE A 378 14.27 9.94 -11.60
N PHE A 379 13.12 9.53 -11.06
CA PHE A 379 12.62 9.98 -9.75
C PHE A 379 12.02 8.82 -8.96
N ASN A 380 12.61 8.39 -7.85
CA ASN A 380 12.16 7.20 -7.11
C ASN A 380 12.13 5.96 -8.02
N VAL A 381 13.30 5.50 -8.48
CA VAL A 381 13.41 4.40 -9.46
C VAL A 381 14.41 3.36 -8.98
N SER A 382 13.95 2.11 -8.82
CA SER A 382 14.83 0.98 -8.49
C SER A 382 14.88 -0.06 -9.60
N ALA A 383 15.98 -0.81 -9.68
CA ALA A 383 16.09 -1.95 -10.58
C ALA A 383 16.93 -3.09 -10.00
N SER A 384 16.49 -4.34 -10.20
CA SER A 384 17.30 -5.53 -9.95
C SER A 384 17.21 -6.56 -11.07
N PHE A 385 18.36 -7.20 -11.34
CA PHE A 385 18.50 -8.38 -12.18
C PHE A 385 18.31 -9.65 -11.35
N SER A 386 17.91 -10.74 -12.01
CA SER A 386 17.92 -12.07 -11.41
C SER A 386 19.34 -12.51 -11.06
N GLN A 387 19.49 -13.34 -10.03
CA GLN A 387 20.79 -13.94 -9.68
C GLN A 387 21.40 -14.75 -10.83
N LYS A 388 20.57 -15.31 -11.73
CA LYS A 388 21.02 -16.02 -12.93
C LYS A 388 21.49 -15.05 -14.01
N ALA A 389 20.85 -13.89 -14.14
CA ALA A 389 21.25 -12.85 -15.07
C ALA A 389 22.59 -12.23 -14.68
N LEU A 390 22.81 -11.92 -13.39
CA LEU A 390 24.10 -11.44 -12.90
C LEU A 390 25.24 -12.40 -13.26
N GLN A 391 25.06 -13.70 -13.00
CA GLN A 391 26.02 -14.74 -13.39
C GLN A 391 26.28 -14.75 -14.90
N ARG A 392 25.23 -14.79 -15.74
CA ARG A 392 25.35 -14.76 -17.21
C ARG A 392 26.01 -13.48 -17.75
N LEU A 393 25.90 -12.36 -17.05
CA LEU A 393 26.40 -11.04 -17.45
C LEU A 393 27.81 -10.75 -16.92
N ASN A 394 28.31 -11.52 -15.96
CA ASN A 394 29.67 -11.37 -15.44
C ASN A 394 30.72 -11.98 -16.37
N ASP A 395 30.41 -13.10 -17.02
CA ASP A 395 31.31 -13.79 -17.96
C ASP A 395 31.38 -13.14 -19.38
N LYS A 396 31.09 -11.83 -19.52
CA LYS A 396 30.83 -11.16 -20.82
C LYS A 396 31.45 -9.77 -20.97
N GLU A 397 32.71 -9.72 -21.42
CA GLU A 397 33.41 -8.46 -21.77
C GLU A 397 32.74 -7.67 -22.91
N ASN A 398 31.98 -8.33 -23.80
CA ASN A 398 31.27 -7.67 -24.90
C ASN A 398 29.94 -7.02 -24.47
N ILE A 399 29.54 -7.12 -23.20
CA ILE A 399 28.28 -6.56 -22.70
C ILE A 399 28.57 -5.42 -21.71
N SER A 400 28.15 -4.22 -22.07
CA SER A 400 28.07 -3.11 -21.12
C SER A 400 26.80 -3.26 -20.28
N LYS A 401 26.92 -3.07 -18.96
CA LYS A 401 25.89 -3.46 -18.01
C LYS A 401 25.80 -2.47 -16.86
N GLY A 402 24.58 -2.21 -16.42
CA GLY A 402 24.33 -1.43 -15.21
C GLY A 402 22.89 -1.55 -14.75
N TYR A 403 22.67 -1.40 -13.44
CA TYR A 403 21.40 -1.75 -12.81
C TYR A 403 20.22 -0.93 -13.36
N ILE A 404 20.33 0.39 -13.47
CA ILE A 404 19.31 1.25 -14.07
C ILE A 404 19.45 1.28 -15.60
N THR A 405 20.67 1.54 -16.10
CA THR A 405 20.95 1.60 -17.55
C THR A 405 22.23 0.89 -17.97
N GLY A 406 22.22 0.24 -19.14
CA GLY A 406 23.41 -0.41 -19.71
C GLY A 406 24.48 0.55 -20.22
N ALA A 407 24.09 1.68 -20.80
CA ALA A 407 24.98 2.81 -21.07
C ALA A 407 24.27 4.16 -20.82
N ALA A 408 24.97 5.10 -20.19
CA ALA A 408 24.53 6.49 -20.04
C ALA A 408 25.39 7.42 -20.91
N LEU A 409 24.84 7.89 -22.03
CA LEU A 409 25.58 8.65 -23.06
C LEU A 409 25.63 10.15 -22.79
N SER A 410 24.80 10.68 -21.89
CA SER A 410 24.80 12.09 -21.51
C SER A 410 24.18 12.31 -20.13
N SER A 411 24.20 13.55 -19.63
CA SER A 411 23.81 13.94 -18.27
C SER A 411 22.38 13.50 -17.91
N LEU A 412 22.26 12.78 -16.79
CA LEU A 412 20.99 12.30 -16.24
C LEU A 412 20.48 13.23 -15.14
N THR A 413 19.18 13.50 -15.11
CA THR A 413 18.55 14.17 -13.95
C THR A 413 18.07 13.10 -12.97
N LEU A 414 18.70 13.01 -11.81
CA LEU A 414 18.27 12.14 -10.71
C LEU A 414 17.53 12.96 -9.65
N LYS A 415 16.44 12.43 -9.12
CA LYS A 415 15.62 13.01 -8.04
C LYS A 415 15.22 11.89 -7.07
N GLY A 416 15.05 12.21 -5.79
CA GLY A 416 14.71 11.21 -4.78
C GLY A 416 15.70 10.03 -4.80
N ASP A 417 15.21 8.82 -4.59
CA ASP A 417 16.05 7.63 -4.58
C ASP A 417 16.20 7.01 -5.98
N VAL A 418 17.44 6.68 -6.35
CA VAL A 418 17.72 5.92 -7.58
C VAL A 418 18.83 4.91 -7.28
N PHE A 419 18.50 3.61 -7.21
CA PHE A 419 19.34 2.58 -6.59
C PHE A 419 19.05 1.16 -7.13
N THR A 420 19.71 0.15 -6.58
CA THR A 420 19.47 -1.28 -6.91
C THR A 420 19.24 -2.13 -5.67
N ASN A 421 18.46 -3.20 -5.83
CA ASN A 421 18.26 -4.24 -4.81
C ASN A 421 19.19 -5.44 -4.96
N ASN A 422 20.08 -5.45 -5.96
CA ASN A 422 21.17 -6.42 -5.99
C ASN A 422 22.29 -5.98 -5.03
N ASP A 423 23.02 -6.95 -4.48
CA ASP A 423 24.21 -6.65 -3.69
C ASP A 423 25.27 -5.97 -4.58
N VAL A 424 25.84 -4.87 -4.08
CA VAL A 424 26.84 -4.05 -4.77
C VAL A 424 28.21 -4.18 -4.10
N SER A 425 28.35 -5.05 -3.09
CA SER A 425 29.66 -5.38 -2.53
C SER A 425 30.49 -6.20 -3.53
N ASP A 426 31.74 -5.77 -3.69
CA ASP A 426 32.85 -6.40 -4.43
C ASP A 426 32.73 -6.64 -5.96
N ASP A 427 31.56 -6.55 -6.61
CA ASP A 427 31.47 -6.64 -8.09
C ASP A 427 31.81 -5.31 -8.80
N SER A 428 33.09 -5.13 -9.11
CA SER A 428 33.62 -3.98 -9.87
C SER A 428 33.08 -3.84 -11.32
N SER A 429 32.39 -4.85 -11.85
CA SER A 429 31.97 -4.92 -13.25
C SER A 429 30.54 -4.42 -13.50
N PHE A 430 29.68 -4.42 -12.48
CA PHE A 430 28.37 -3.76 -12.50
C PHE A 430 28.44 -2.36 -11.89
N LYS A 431 27.61 -1.45 -12.39
CA LYS A 431 27.44 -0.08 -11.88
C LYS A 431 25.96 0.28 -11.87
N LEU A 432 25.55 1.32 -11.15
CA LEU A 432 24.15 1.78 -11.24
C LEU A 432 23.82 2.24 -12.67
N PHE A 433 24.76 2.93 -13.32
CA PHE A 433 24.75 3.25 -14.74
C PHE A 433 26.00 2.66 -15.40
N GLY A 434 25.82 1.74 -16.34
CA GLY A 434 26.88 1.16 -17.16
C GLY A 434 27.46 2.19 -18.13
N ASN A 435 28.70 1.94 -18.60
CA ASN A 435 29.53 2.81 -19.44
C ASN A 435 29.17 4.32 -19.39
N PRO A 436 29.25 4.96 -18.20
CA PRO A 436 28.81 6.34 -18.04
C PRO A 436 29.81 7.27 -18.72
N SER A 437 29.36 7.95 -19.77
CA SER A 437 30.15 8.96 -20.48
C SER A 437 30.12 10.34 -19.78
N VAL A 438 29.58 10.39 -18.55
CA VAL A 438 29.21 11.61 -17.83
C VAL A 438 29.20 11.40 -16.31
N SER A 439 29.34 12.51 -15.58
CA SER A 439 29.00 12.61 -14.16
C SER A 439 27.48 12.62 -13.94
N TYR A 440 27.06 12.14 -12.78
CA TYR A 440 25.69 12.25 -12.25
C TYR A 440 25.74 12.90 -10.86
N ASN A 441 24.64 13.52 -10.43
CA ASN A 441 24.51 14.04 -9.07
C ASN A 441 24.53 12.88 -8.04
N SER A 442 24.90 13.18 -6.79
CA SER A 442 25.25 12.20 -5.76
C SER A 442 24.20 11.09 -5.55
N LEU A 443 24.70 9.86 -5.42
CA LEU A 443 23.89 8.66 -5.17
C LEU A 443 23.45 8.59 -3.70
N ASN A 444 22.13 8.55 -3.48
CA ASN A 444 21.57 7.97 -2.26
C ASN A 444 21.42 6.45 -2.49
N CYS A 445 22.44 5.67 -2.12
CA CYS A 445 22.39 4.20 -2.19
C CYS A 445 21.56 3.56 -1.07
N THR A 446 21.13 4.34 -0.08
CA THR A 446 20.23 3.93 1.01
C THR A 446 18.92 4.70 0.83
N PRO A 447 17.80 4.05 0.48
CA PRO A 447 16.55 4.75 0.20
C PRO A 447 15.91 5.41 1.42
N ASP A 448 15.15 6.48 1.21
CA ASP A 448 14.41 7.16 2.27
C ASP A 448 13.25 6.28 2.80
N SER A 449 13.30 5.98 4.10
CA SER A 449 12.38 5.06 4.79
C SER A 449 10.90 5.47 4.85
N TYR A 450 10.54 6.59 4.21
CA TYR A 450 9.16 7.07 4.06
C TYR A 450 8.51 6.63 2.73
N ASN A 451 9.30 6.39 1.68
CA ASN A 451 8.82 5.95 0.36
C ASN A 451 9.10 4.46 0.13
N TYR A 452 10.18 3.94 0.69
CA TYR A 452 10.66 2.58 0.48
C TYR A 452 10.50 1.70 1.72
N VAL A 453 10.06 0.47 1.48
CA VAL A 453 9.91 -0.58 2.49
C VAL A 453 10.94 -1.67 2.23
N LEU A 454 11.76 -1.97 3.24
CA LEU A 454 12.72 -3.08 3.19
C LEU A 454 11.97 -4.42 3.28
N THR A 455 12.15 -5.26 2.27
CA THR A 455 11.63 -6.63 2.18
C THR A 455 12.78 -7.62 2.01
N ASP A 456 12.50 -8.93 2.03
CA ASP A 456 13.49 -9.98 1.73
C ASP A 456 14.04 -9.89 0.29
N SER A 457 13.36 -9.15 -0.59
CA SER A 457 13.80 -8.83 -1.96
C SER A 457 14.42 -7.42 -2.07
N GLY A 458 14.84 -6.83 -0.95
CA GLY A 458 15.38 -5.47 -0.87
C GLY A 458 14.31 -4.38 -0.64
N TYR A 459 14.71 -3.12 -0.80
CA TYR A 459 13.86 -1.94 -0.68
C TYR A 459 12.96 -1.79 -1.92
N GLN A 460 11.64 -1.78 -1.74
CA GLN A 460 10.68 -1.53 -2.83
C GLN A 460 9.73 -0.40 -2.46
N LEU A 461 9.16 0.27 -3.47
CA LEU A 461 8.20 1.35 -3.25
C LEU A 461 6.96 0.83 -2.51
N LYS A 462 6.62 1.49 -1.39
CA LYS A 462 5.55 1.07 -0.48
C LYS A 462 4.19 0.93 -1.15
N ASP A 463 3.91 1.72 -2.19
CA ASP A 463 2.59 1.83 -2.81
C ASP A 463 2.24 0.65 -3.74
N PHE A 464 3.21 -0.22 -4.03
CA PHE A 464 2.96 -1.55 -4.60
C PHE A 464 2.53 -2.60 -3.56
N TYR A 465 2.55 -2.25 -2.26
CA TYR A 465 2.23 -3.13 -1.14
C TYR A 465 0.99 -2.61 -0.39
N ALA A 466 0.36 -3.48 0.40
CA ALA A 466 -0.79 -3.15 1.23
C ALA A 466 -0.33 -2.60 2.61
N PRO A 467 -0.84 -1.48 3.15
CA PRO A 467 -0.66 -1.19 4.56
C PRO A 467 -1.31 -2.26 5.44
N PHE A 468 -0.65 -2.65 6.53
CA PHE A 468 -1.21 -3.46 7.60
C PHE A 468 -1.12 -2.70 8.92
N PHE A 469 -2.27 -2.31 9.47
CA PHE A 469 -2.35 -1.47 10.66
C PHE A 469 -2.22 -2.32 11.93
N VAL A 470 -1.14 -2.10 12.68
CA VAL A 470 -0.85 -2.78 13.94
C VAL A 470 -1.20 -1.84 15.10
N GLY A 471 -1.61 -2.42 16.24
CA GLY A 471 -1.91 -1.66 17.45
C GLY A 471 -0.69 -0.95 18.02
N GLU A 472 -0.92 0.04 18.87
CA GLU A 472 0.14 0.73 19.59
C GLU A 472 0.68 -0.10 20.76
N ASN A 473 1.96 0.10 21.12
CA ASN A 473 2.63 -0.69 22.15
C ASN A 473 1.97 -0.46 23.53
N GLU A 474 1.40 -1.51 24.12
CA GLU A 474 0.57 -1.40 25.32
C GLU A 474 1.38 -1.60 26.62
N THR A 475 0.94 -0.97 27.70
CA THR A 475 1.53 -1.16 29.04
C THR A 475 0.45 -1.55 30.06
N TYR A 476 0.62 -2.70 30.68
CA TYR A 476 -0.28 -3.25 31.70
C TYR A 476 0.37 -3.23 33.09
N LEU A 477 -0.43 -2.97 34.12
CA LEU A 477 -0.02 -3.19 35.50
C LEU A 477 -0.06 -4.69 35.83
N TYR A 478 0.99 -5.18 36.47
CA TYR A 478 1.08 -6.55 36.98
C TYR A 478 -0.05 -6.83 37.98
N ASP A 479 -0.66 -8.00 37.80
CA ASP A 479 -1.74 -8.55 38.61
C ASP A 479 -1.53 -10.07 38.66
N GLU A 480 -1.25 -10.60 39.85
CA GLU A 480 -0.91 -12.02 40.07
C GLU A 480 -2.02 -13.00 39.70
N ASN A 481 -3.25 -12.49 39.50
CA ASN A 481 -4.43 -13.27 39.13
C ASN A 481 -4.73 -13.23 37.62
N LYS A 482 -3.87 -12.61 36.80
CA LYS A 482 -4.08 -12.44 35.35
C LYS A 482 -2.98 -13.08 34.52
N SER A 483 -3.41 -13.78 33.48
CA SER A 483 -2.57 -14.34 32.41
C SER A 483 -3.16 -13.84 31.10
N TYR A 484 -2.39 -13.13 30.29
CA TYR A 484 -2.84 -12.63 28.99
C TYR A 484 -2.25 -13.48 27.85
N ASN A 485 -3.10 -13.80 26.87
CA ASN A 485 -2.68 -14.41 25.62
C ASN A 485 -2.75 -13.35 24.50
N TYR A 486 -1.65 -13.13 23.79
CA TYR A 486 -1.55 -12.05 22.82
C TYR A 486 -2.56 -12.17 21.65
N MET A 487 -2.86 -13.39 21.18
CA MET A 487 -3.88 -13.58 20.14
C MET A 487 -5.27 -13.15 20.59
N GLN A 488 -5.59 -13.29 21.89
CA GLN A 488 -6.85 -12.80 22.45
C GLN A 488 -6.92 -11.26 22.56
N MET A 489 -5.79 -10.55 22.43
CA MET A 489 -5.74 -9.09 22.45
C MET A 489 -5.91 -8.49 21.04
N VAL A 490 -5.36 -9.14 20.00
CA VAL A 490 -5.38 -8.61 18.62
C VAL A 490 -6.47 -9.19 17.72
N ASN A 491 -7.04 -10.34 18.07
CA ASN A 491 -8.12 -11.00 17.32
C ASN A 491 -9.50 -10.68 17.89
N ASN A 492 -10.53 -10.93 17.07
CA ASN A 492 -11.93 -10.98 17.50
C ASN A 492 -12.65 -12.11 16.71
N PRO A 493 -13.90 -12.50 17.06
CA PRO A 493 -14.60 -13.61 16.39
C PRO A 493 -14.71 -13.47 14.86
N TYR A 494 -14.64 -12.24 14.35
CA TYR A 494 -14.84 -11.85 12.97
C TYR A 494 -13.52 -11.56 12.21
N PHE A 495 -12.37 -11.48 12.93
CA PHE A 495 -11.05 -11.22 12.35
C PHE A 495 -9.95 -11.96 13.14
N ASN A 496 -9.22 -12.86 12.47
CA ASN A 496 -7.96 -13.40 12.97
C ASN A 496 -6.78 -12.78 12.21
N VAL A 497 -5.82 -12.23 12.93
CA VAL A 497 -4.59 -11.62 12.42
C VAL A 497 -3.70 -12.65 11.71
N GLU A 498 -3.60 -13.86 12.27
CA GLU A 498 -2.75 -14.96 11.77
C GLU A 498 -3.27 -15.56 10.46
N ASN A 499 -4.42 -15.12 9.95
CA ASN A 499 -4.88 -15.49 8.62
C ASN A 499 -4.08 -14.75 7.54
N TYR A 500 -3.69 -13.49 7.79
CA TYR A 500 -3.11 -12.58 6.78
C TYR A 500 -1.59 -12.45 6.89
N VAL A 501 -1.05 -12.47 8.10
CA VAL A 501 0.37 -12.20 8.41
C VAL A 501 0.90 -13.23 9.40
N ASP A 502 2.20 -13.44 9.43
CA ASP A 502 2.85 -14.31 10.41
C ASP A 502 3.30 -13.49 11.63
N ILE A 503 3.16 -14.07 12.82
CA ILE A 503 3.53 -13.43 14.08
C ILE A 503 4.42 -14.37 14.90
N LYS A 504 5.60 -13.87 15.29
CA LYS A 504 6.57 -14.60 16.10
C LYS A 504 6.81 -13.90 17.43
N ALA A 505 6.43 -14.56 18.52
CA ALA A 505 6.78 -14.15 19.89
C ALA A 505 8.27 -14.41 20.20
N ASP A 506 8.87 -13.59 21.05
CA ASP A 506 10.22 -13.82 21.63
C ASP A 506 10.20 -14.65 22.93
N TYR A 507 9.03 -15.14 23.33
CA TYR A 507 8.76 -15.85 24.59
C TYR A 507 7.90 -17.11 24.38
N THR A 508 7.81 -17.98 25.40
CA THR A 508 7.13 -19.30 25.30
C THR A 508 6.11 -19.60 26.41
N SER A 509 5.81 -18.63 27.28
CA SER A 509 4.80 -18.72 28.35
C SER A 509 3.87 -17.51 28.31
N ASP A 510 2.64 -17.62 28.81
CA ASP A 510 1.70 -16.49 28.90
C ASP A 510 2.31 -15.19 29.45
N ILE A 511 1.71 -14.06 29.04
CA ILE A 511 2.04 -12.73 29.55
C ILE A 511 1.45 -12.60 30.96
N ASN A 512 2.21 -13.00 31.98
CA ASN A 512 1.76 -13.06 33.38
C ASN A 512 2.82 -12.65 34.42
N LYS A 513 3.92 -12.01 34.00
CA LYS A 513 4.98 -11.49 34.87
C LYS A 513 5.45 -10.12 34.40
N PRO A 514 6.12 -9.31 35.26
CA PRO A 514 6.75 -8.08 34.83
C PRO A 514 7.84 -8.36 33.77
N GLY A 515 7.83 -7.61 32.67
CA GLY A 515 8.71 -7.83 31.52
C GLY A 515 8.23 -7.09 30.26
N ILE A 516 8.98 -7.21 29.19
CA ILE A 516 8.60 -6.77 27.83
C ILE A 516 8.47 -8.03 26.98
N TYR A 517 7.35 -8.13 26.25
CA TYR A 517 6.97 -9.28 25.45
C TYR A 517 6.80 -8.81 23.99
N ASN A 518 7.62 -9.32 23.08
CA ASN A 518 7.73 -8.79 21.72
C ASN A 518 7.12 -9.74 20.68
N HIS A 519 6.40 -9.15 19.73
CA HIS A 519 5.68 -9.86 18.66
C HIS A 519 6.17 -9.32 17.33
N THR A 520 6.93 -10.14 16.61
CA THR A 520 7.48 -9.79 15.29
C THR A 520 6.45 -10.15 14.23
N TYR A 521 5.90 -9.14 13.56
CA TYR A 521 5.01 -9.25 12.42
C TYR A 521 5.81 -9.33 11.11
N SER A 522 5.50 -10.31 10.28
CA SER A 522 6.08 -10.50 8.95
C SER A 522 5.03 -10.91 7.92
N ASN A 523 5.35 -10.73 6.63
CA ASN A 523 4.54 -11.25 5.54
C ASN A 523 4.58 -12.78 5.47
N LYS A 524 3.53 -13.35 4.90
CA LYS A 524 3.47 -14.78 4.54
C LYS A 524 4.05 -15.02 3.15
N ASP A 525 4.61 -16.21 2.94
CA ASP A 525 4.98 -16.72 1.61
C ASP A 525 3.79 -16.72 0.63
N ASN A 526 2.57 -16.99 1.12
CA ASN A 526 1.38 -17.27 0.33
C ASN A 526 0.17 -16.37 0.66
N GLY A 527 0.33 -15.06 0.44
CA GLY A 527 -0.78 -14.11 0.54
C GLY A 527 -0.42 -12.71 0.05
N THR A 528 -1.32 -11.78 0.33
CA THR A 528 -1.11 -10.34 0.15
C THR A 528 0.20 -9.91 0.81
N GLN A 529 1.00 -9.10 0.11
CA GLN A 529 2.25 -8.59 0.64
C GLN A 529 2.03 -7.20 1.23
N PHE A 530 2.31 -7.06 2.51
CA PHE A 530 2.05 -5.87 3.30
C PHE A 530 3.31 -5.07 3.66
N TYR A 531 3.12 -3.81 4.01
CA TYR A 531 4.00 -3.05 4.90
C TYR A 531 3.27 -2.70 6.19
N PHE A 532 3.96 -2.80 7.31
CA PHE A 532 3.37 -2.59 8.63
C PHE A 532 3.39 -1.12 9.03
N VAL A 533 2.28 -0.67 9.63
CA VAL A 533 2.03 0.71 10.05
C VAL A 533 1.73 0.78 11.54
N GLN A 534 2.53 1.57 12.28
CA GLN A 534 2.36 1.88 13.70
C GLN A 534 2.98 3.27 13.98
N ASN A 535 2.32 4.16 14.73
CA ASN A 535 2.81 5.52 15.01
C ASN A 535 3.26 6.31 13.75
N LYS A 536 2.60 6.10 12.59
CA LYS A 536 2.99 6.60 11.25
C LYS A 536 4.36 6.09 10.73
N ASN A 537 5.06 5.21 11.46
CA ASN A 537 6.27 4.54 11.00
C ASN A 537 5.91 3.43 10.02
N LEU A 538 6.77 3.23 9.01
CA LEU A 538 6.65 2.20 7.99
C LEU A 538 7.78 1.18 8.15
N LYS A 539 7.45 -0.12 8.10
CA LYS A 539 8.41 -1.24 8.15
C LYS A 539 7.93 -2.43 7.30
N GLY A 540 8.83 -3.22 6.74
CA GLY A 540 8.48 -4.52 6.13
C GLY A 540 8.32 -5.64 7.17
N THR A 541 8.89 -5.45 8.36
CA THR A 541 8.78 -6.30 9.54
C THR A 541 8.66 -5.40 10.77
N LEU A 542 7.61 -5.55 11.57
CA LEU A 542 7.37 -4.70 12.75
C LEU A 542 7.48 -5.50 14.05
N ILE A 543 7.98 -4.88 15.12
CA ILE A 543 7.92 -5.43 16.47
C ILE A 543 6.85 -4.66 17.26
N HIS A 544 5.80 -5.38 17.70
CA HIS A 544 4.81 -4.86 18.66
C HIS A 544 5.14 -5.37 20.06
N SER A 545 5.25 -4.46 21.02
CA SER A 545 5.71 -4.76 22.39
C SER A 545 4.58 -4.58 23.39
N ILE A 546 4.29 -5.63 24.17
CA ILE A 546 3.46 -5.56 25.37
C ILE A 546 4.37 -5.47 26.59
N SER A 547 4.22 -4.39 27.38
CA SER A 547 4.99 -4.19 28.61
C SER A 547 4.12 -4.50 29.83
N VAL A 548 4.60 -5.35 30.74
CA VAL A 548 3.98 -5.57 32.05
C VAL A 548 4.89 -4.97 33.11
N VAL A 549 4.37 -4.03 33.90
CA VAL A 549 5.14 -3.31 34.92
C VAL A 549 4.54 -3.52 36.31
N THR A 550 5.39 -3.58 37.34
CA THR A 550 4.92 -3.62 38.72
C THR A 550 4.21 -2.32 39.08
N LYS A 551 3.19 -2.40 39.94
CA LYS A 551 2.57 -1.19 40.50
C LYS A 551 3.64 -0.38 41.25
N PRO A 552 3.75 0.94 41.05
CA PRO A 552 4.73 1.75 41.77
C PRO A 552 4.43 1.67 43.27
N VAL A 553 5.42 1.23 44.05
CA VAL A 553 5.29 1.20 45.51
C VAL A 553 5.23 2.64 45.99
N GLN A 554 4.07 3.04 46.52
CA GLN A 554 3.91 4.34 47.13
C GLN A 554 4.91 4.45 48.29
N ALA A 555 5.87 5.38 48.18
CA ALA A 555 6.86 5.58 49.22
C ALA A 555 6.13 5.85 50.56
N PRO A 556 6.53 5.19 51.66
CA PRO A 556 5.84 5.36 52.93
C PRO A 556 5.91 6.83 53.33
N VAL A 557 4.74 7.46 53.50
CA VAL A 557 4.66 8.81 54.04
C VAL A 557 5.37 8.79 55.40
N PRO A 558 6.46 9.56 55.59
CA PRO A 558 7.18 9.54 56.84
C PRO A 558 6.22 9.92 57.96
N PRO A 559 6.19 9.19 59.10
CA PRO A 559 5.18 9.39 60.12
C PRO A 559 5.26 10.84 60.62
N PHE A 560 4.14 11.56 60.51
CA PHE A 560 4.01 12.91 61.05
C PHE A 560 4.16 12.84 62.58
N SER A 561 5.38 13.07 63.06
CA SER A 561 5.71 13.16 64.48
C SER A 561 5.14 14.46 65.03
N GLY A 562 3.86 14.45 65.37
CA GLY A 562 3.12 15.62 65.83
C GLY A 562 3.69 16.17 67.13
N ILE A 563 4.12 17.43 67.09
CA ILE A 563 4.25 18.28 68.27
C ILE A 563 3.05 19.21 68.27
N TYR A 564 2.24 19.16 69.33
CA TYR A 564 1.09 20.04 69.52
C TYR A 564 1.52 21.37 70.16
N GLY A 565 0.92 22.47 69.69
CA GLY A 565 1.15 23.85 70.13
C GLY A 565 0.82 24.78 68.96
N GLN A 566 -0.42 25.23 68.81
CA GLN A 566 -0.98 26.44 69.44
C GLN A 566 -0.31 27.74 68.99
N ASP A 567 -1.15 28.69 68.57
CA ASP A 567 -0.86 30.08 68.22
C ASP A 567 0.26 30.35 67.18
N PHE A 568 -0.13 30.53 65.92
CA PHE A 568 0.53 31.51 65.01
C PHE A 568 -0.40 31.97 63.86
N LEU A 569 -1.62 32.40 64.19
CA LEU A 569 -2.45 33.24 63.31
C LEU A 569 -2.48 34.67 63.86
N ASN A 570 -1.40 35.44 63.64
CA ASN A 570 -1.43 36.90 63.43
C ASN A 570 -0.03 37.55 63.28
N ASN A 571 0.00 38.65 62.52
CA ASN A 571 0.98 39.75 62.48
C ASN A 571 2.35 39.55 61.80
N TYR A 572 2.81 40.65 61.19
CA TYR A 572 4.13 40.94 60.58
C TYR A 572 4.57 40.01 59.42
N ALA A 573 4.78 40.47 58.18
CA ALA A 573 5.09 41.79 57.59
C ALA A 573 6.53 42.30 57.83
N ASP A 574 7.13 42.78 56.74
CA ASP A 574 8.45 43.38 56.55
C ASP A 574 9.72 42.53 56.78
N ASN A 575 10.71 42.82 55.91
CA ASN A 575 12.15 42.58 56.05
C ASN A 575 12.65 41.12 56.12
N SER A 576 13.90 40.80 55.77
CA SER A 576 14.89 41.32 54.79
C SER A 576 16.14 40.44 54.93
N ASP A 577 16.92 40.22 53.88
CA ASP A 577 18.31 39.74 53.90
C ASP A 577 18.71 38.56 54.81
N ASN A 578 19.08 37.43 54.19
CA ASN A 578 20.45 36.85 54.19
C ASN A 578 20.38 35.39 53.68
N THR A 579 20.69 35.13 52.41
CA THR A 579 22.05 34.87 51.84
C THR A 579 22.65 33.51 52.20
N LEU A 580 22.86 32.69 51.16
CA LEU A 580 23.85 31.61 51.14
C LEU A 580 24.46 31.52 49.73
N PHE A 581 25.56 32.27 49.56
CA PHE A 581 26.54 32.11 48.47
C PHE A 581 27.35 30.81 48.72
N SER A 582 27.99 30.15 47.76
CA SER A 582 28.11 30.34 46.29
C SER A 582 28.81 29.12 45.66
N ASP A 583 28.53 28.83 44.39
CA ASP A 583 29.61 28.72 43.39
C ASP A 583 29.08 29.08 41.98
N SER A 584 29.90 28.93 40.93
CA SER A 584 29.94 29.90 39.86
C SER A 584 30.10 29.32 38.44
N SER A 585 29.11 29.61 37.58
CA SER A 585 29.26 29.89 36.15
C SER A 585 27.90 30.31 35.59
N LYS A 586 27.87 31.07 34.47
CA LYS A 586 26.65 31.65 33.91
C LYS A 586 26.53 31.37 32.42
N HIS A 587 25.43 30.76 32.01
CA HIS A 587 24.74 31.16 30.78
C HIS A 587 23.25 31.35 31.10
N LYS A 588 22.68 32.48 30.64
CA LYS A 588 21.27 32.80 30.85
C LYS A 588 20.43 32.26 29.71
N PHE A 589 19.31 31.63 30.03
CA PHE A 589 18.12 31.66 29.19
C PHE A 589 17.09 32.58 29.86
N ASN A 590 16.63 33.61 29.15
CA ASN A 590 15.51 34.43 29.61
C ASN A 590 14.20 33.69 29.29
N TYR A 591 13.33 33.52 30.28
CA TYR A 591 11.99 32.96 30.09
C TYR A 591 10.95 34.07 30.34
N ASP A 592 10.36 34.61 29.28
CA ASP A 592 9.40 35.72 29.40
C ASP A 592 8.00 35.20 29.81
N LYS A 593 7.55 35.57 31.00
CA LYS A 593 6.25 35.20 31.54
C LYS A 593 5.17 36.20 31.11
N LYS A 594 4.60 36.05 29.92
CA LYS A 594 3.31 36.69 29.56
C LYS A 594 2.51 35.95 28.48
N LYS A 595 1.25 35.66 28.82
CA LYS A 595 0.13 35.12 28.00
C LYS A 595 -0.10 33.60 27.99
N THR A 596 -0.69 33.10 29.08
CA THR A 596 -1.80 32.13 28.97
C THR A 596 -2.95 32.58 29.89
N LYS A 597 -4.19 32.52 29.39
CA LYS A 597 -5.42 32.65 30.18
C LYS A 597 -6.30 31.46 29.82
N SER A 598 -6.30 30.42 30.64
CA SER A 598 -7.32 29.38 30.57
C SER A 598 -8.65 29.91 31.10
N LYS A 599 -9.76 29.44 30.53
CA LYS A 599 -11.13 29.80 30.94
C LYS A 599 -11.92 28.51 31.10
N LEU A 600 -12.20 28.13 32.35
CA LEU A 600 -13.08 27.00 32.66
C LEU A 600 -14.55 27.41 32.47
N SER A 601 -15.37 26.46 32.03
CA SER A 601 -16.84 26.56 32.02
C SER A 601 -17.44 25.19 32.29
N TYR A 602 -18.18 25.06 33.39
CA TYR A 602 -18.96 23.86 33.73
C TYR A 602 -20.40 24.00 33.24
N SER A 603 -20.95 22.91 32.71
CA SER A 603 -22.40 22.61 32.70
C SER A 603 -22.71 21.55 33.75
N LYS A 604 -23.98 21.42 34.17
CA LYS A 604 -24.36 20.79 35.44
C LYS A 604 -25.62 19.91 35.28
N GLU A 605 -25.73 18.88 36.12
CA GLU A 605 -26.86 17.94 36.25
C GLU A 605 -27.10 17.00 35.03
N GLN A 606 -27.58 15.76 35.18
CA GLN A 606 -28.05 15.03 36.37
C GLN A 606 -27.69 13.52 36.34
N GLU A 607 -27.88 12.80 37.45
CA GLU A 607 -27.32 11.46 37.71
C GLU A 607 -28.16 10.28 37.16
N SER A 608 -27.47 9.20 36.77
CA SER A 608 -27.69 7.77 37.17
C SER A 608 -27.34 6.78 36.04
N PHE A 609 -26.91 5.53 36.25
CA PHE A 609 -26.09 4.81 37.26
C PHE A 609 -25.65 3.49 36.50
N SER A 610 -24.64 2.67 36.82
CA SER A 610 -23.92 2.43 38.08
C SER A 610 -22.51 1.82 37.90
N LYS A 611 -21.60 2.14 38.84
CA LYS A 611 -20.71 1.23 39.61
C LYS A 611 -20.36 -0.16 39.02
N LEU A 612 -19.11 -0.62 38.95
CA LEU A 612 -17.80 -0.25 39.57
C LEU A 612 -16.75 0.12 38.47
N TYR A 613 -15.54 0.64 38.72
CA TYR A 613 -14.77 1.01 39.92
C TYR A 613 -13.77 2.15 39.56
N SER A 614 -13.18 2.81 40.56
CA SER A 614 -11.92 3.59 40.49
C SER A 614 -10.75 2.74 41.05
N ASP A 615 -9.45 3.07 41.02
CA ASP A 615 -8.68 4.27 40.67
C ASP A 615 -7.44 3.81 39.83
N THR A 616 -6.81 4.61 38.97
CA THR A 616 -5.87 5.69 39.37
C THR A 616 -5.53 6.58 38.18
N LEU A 617 -5.39 7.89 38.42
CA LEU A 617 -5.04 8.87 37.40
C LEU A 617 -3.55 8.77 36.99
N LEU A 618 -3.26 8.53 35.71
CA LEU A 618 -1.97 8.84 35.09
C LEU A 618 -2.21 9.78 33.92
N ALA A 619 -1.82 11.04 34.09
CA ALA A 619 -1.89 12.04 33.03
C ALA A 619 -0.64 11.96 32.16
N SER A 620 -0.74 11.29 31.01
CA SER A 620 0.11 11.63 29.87
C SER A 620 -0.26 13.03 29.40
N LEU A 621 0.68 13.97 29.41
CA LEU A 621 0.50 15.23 28.69
C LEU A 621 0.57 14.92 27.20
N ASP A 622 -0.60 14.85 26.57
CA ASP A 622 -0.69 14.97 25.13
C ASP A 622 -0.44 16.45 24.76
N LEU A 623 0.52 16.67 23.86
CA LEU A 623 0.84 17.97 23.28
C LEU A 623 0.75 17.90 21.74
N SER A 624 -0.15 17.08 21.22
CA SER A 624 -0.71 17.27 19.88
C SER A 624 -1.65 18.47 19.87
N SER A 625 -1.08 19.66 19.61
CA SER A 625 -1.87 20.74 19.03
C SER A 625 -2.02 20.46 17.53
N ASP A 626 -3.26 20.20 17.11
CA ASP A 626 -3.65 20.36 15.71
C ASP A 626 -3.48 21.83 15.25
N ASP A 627 -3.75 22.09 13.97
CA ASP A 627 -3.57 23.35 13.24
C ASP A 627 -2.12 23.77 12.97
N PHE A 628 -1.55 23.27 11.86
CA PHE A 628 -0.50 23.96 11.12
C PHE A 628 -0.73 23.88 9.60
N ASP A 629 -1.29 24.96 9.03
CA ASP A 629 -1.43 25.15 7.58
C ASP A 629 -0.07 25.28 6.87
N TYR A 630 0.09 24.57 5.76
CA TYR A 630 1.26 24.69 4.88
C TYR A 630 1.15 25.91 3.96
N TYR A 631 1.56 27.09 4.45
CA TYR A 631 1.78 28.26 3.59
C TYR A 631 3.19 28.24 2.96
N TYR A 632 3.25 28.04 1.64
CA TYR A 632 4.45 28.23 0.85
C TYR A 632 4.85 29.72 0.77
N ALA A 633 5.96 30.09 1.40
CA ALA A 633 6.58 31.39 1.21
C ALA A 633 7.49 31.39 -0.04
N LYS A 634 7.27 32.33 -0.96
CA LYS A 634 8.23 32.63 -2.03
C LYS A 634 9.43 33.38 -1.44
N ASN A 635 10.65 32.98 -1.82
CA ASN A 635 11.79 33.88 -1.73
C ASN A 635 11.69 34.93 -2.86
N THR A 636 11.65 36.20 -2.46
CA THR A 636 11.88 37.36 -3.34
C THR A 636 12.75 38.36 -2.57
N ASP A 637 14.05 38.06 -2.47
CA ASP A 637 15.03 39.04 -2.01
C ASP A 637 15.38 39.96 -3.19
N ASP A 638 15.10 41.25 -3.03
CA ASP A 638 15.52 42.28 -3.98
C ASP A 638 15.77 43.62 -3.25
N ASN A 639 16.78 44.36 -3.69
CA ASN A 639 17.26 45.66 -3.22
C ASN A 639 18.05 45.77 -1.88
N ASN A 640 19.35 46.08 -2.04
CA ASN A 640 20.00 47.37 -1.68
C ASN A 640 19.56 48.08 -0.37
N SER A 641 20.46 48.62 0.46
CA SER A 641 21.58 49.50 0.04
C SER A 641 22.63 49.77 1.13
N GLN A 642 23.89 50.05 0.72
CA GLN A 642 24.89 50.95 1.35
C GLN A 642 25.27 50.73 2.84
N ASN A 643 26.55 50.77 3.25
CA ASN A 643 27.57 51.79 2.93
C ASN A 643 29.01 51.27 3.14
N SER A 644 29.99 52.11 2.75
CA SER A 644 31.46 51.99 2.86
C SER A 644 32.12 50.80 2.16
#